data_AF-A0A3A8HFL0-F1
#
_entry.id   AF-A0A3A8HFL0-F1
#
_cell.length_a   1.000
_cell.length_b   1.000
_cell.length_c   1.000
_cell.angle_alpha   90.00
_cell.angle_beta   90.00
_cell.angle_gamma   90.00
#
_symmetry.space_group_name_H-M   'P 1'
#
loop_
_entity.id
_entity.type
_entity.pdbx_description
1 polymer ?
#
loop_
_entity_poly.entity_id
_entity_poly.type
_entity_poly.pdbx_seq_one_letter_code
_entity_poly.pdbx_strand_id
1 'polypeptide(L)'
;MAPAYDALVIGTGFGGAVAACRLAQAGLSVRVLERGLRYPKGSFPRDFEDPRNGWLWQHRQGLFDIKLLKGMSVVQAAGYGGGSLIYANVHLRPPPDVFASGWPEGYSRESLDPYYDLVAHMLDVQPITASARGLPPKTKRMQEVATKLGREAQFFYPNLAVRFAPAGEPMPNKFGVLQEGCSYCGECDIGCNRRAKNTLDLNYLAVAEQRGAEVTTQAEVTRIEPLSPGYRVTFTDHANAGMQRTVDARRVFLCAGAVNSTELLLRNRDVLGTLPDLSARLGTRYSANGDFLAFAFDTKEPWDPAVGPTITTGMVVDEGQGKDKTWFLFQEGGHPVQAAGLMMAMDPDRAMTLPADLLQRELVKVLRTRSKEMAAIENERGRFQAVFLAMGRDKSNGRLTLSPITRELQVQWDVPANLPLYRTQEQLCEDVARALGTRAAFNPLWERLHLPVSVHNLGGCAMAEEPAYGVLNPHGEVHGYPGLYVMDGAALPVGVGVNPSSSIAAVAERNVEQVIRQVKDAPNWVAPERVPTKAAPAYPPRVSMRMMPEVETVASPVVSGTDPLGDVVVPPGGTVASPTPVVGLRFTERMKGFLQPNHPSPEDFAGAARAGQRGGQTAEFVVTITLPNLDRFLAQESHGGIVQGTLHVRGFTPPGGAPVENGVFNLFVGTERFYERRMLYLMPFTGVDGQPYLLDGYKEVNDDAGFDVWSDTSTLYTVLRKGHERTGPIVATGIIRLHLPDFLQQLTTFSVLGTSSPLKQADAMRRFGGMFMGTLWDVFARAKFD
;
A
#
# COMPACT_ATOMS: atom_id res chain seq x y z
N MET A 1 17.83 -31.92 -28.28
CA MET A 1 18.59 -32.36 -27.09
C MET A 1 17.70 -32.17 -25.88
N ALA A 2 17.75 -33.06 -24.88
CA ALA A 2 17.03 -32.84 -23.64
C ALA A 2 17.54 -31.57 -22.94
N PRO A 3 16.69 -30.77 -22.27
CA PRO A 3 17.13 -29.59 -21.53
C PRO A 3 18.20 -29.97 -20.49
N ALA A 4 19.21 -29.11 -20.32
CA ALA A 4 20.35 -29.40 -19.45
C ALA A 4 19.99 -29.37 -17.96
N TYR A 5 18.93 -28.63 -17.59
CA TYR A 5 18.49 -28.47 -16.21
C TYR A 5 17.03 -28.90 -16.03
N ASP A 6 16.72 -29.50 -14.88
CA ASP A 6 15.34 -29.80 -14.48
C ASP A 6 14.59 -28.51 -14.13
N ALA A 7 15.29 -27.51 -13.58
CA ALA A 7 14.71 -26.22 -13.20
C ALA A 7 15.67 -25.04 -13.43
N LEU A 8 15.12 -23.94 -13.94
CA LEU A 8 15.77 -22.64 -14.02
C LEU A 8 15.01 -21.63 -13.16
N VAL A 9 15.68 -20.98 -12.23
CA VAL A 9 15.12 -19.91 -11.38
C VAL A 9 15.67 -18.56 -11.83
N ILE A 10 14.77 -17.60 -12.09
CA ILE A 10 15.11 -16.26 -12.56
C ILE A 10 14.88 -15.26 -11.43
N GLY A 11 15.95 -14.70 -10.88
CA GLY A 11 15.93 -13.77 -9.75
C GLY A 11 16.13 -14.48 -8.41
N THR A 12 16.76 -13.77 -7.47
CA THR A 12 17.19 -14.33 -6.17
C THR A 12 16.57 -13.62 -4.96
N GLY A 13 15.41 -12.97 -5.16
CA GLY A 13 14.58 -12.49 -4.05
C GLY A 13 13.90 -13.63 -3.28
N PHE A 14 12.96 -13.32 -2.39
CA PHE A 14 12.32 -14.30 -1.48
C PHE A 14 11.77 -15.53 -2.22
N GLY A 15 10.97 -15.33 -3.27
CA GLY A 15 10.43 -16.44 -4.07
C GLY A 15 11.51 -17.30 -4.73
N GLY A 16 12.54 -16.66 -5.31
CA GLY A 16 13.61 -17.35 -6.04
C GLY A 16 14.56 -18.09 -5.12
N ALA A 17 14.89 -17.52 -3.97
CA ALA A 17 15.70 -18.16 -2.94
C ALA A 17 15.01 -19.40 -2.39
N VAL A 18 13.70 -19.31 -2.08
CA VAL A 18 12.89 -20.46 -1.67
C VAL A 18 12.86 -21.52 -2.75
N ALA A 19 12.48 -21.15 -3.99
CA ALA A 19 12.37 -22.11 -5.09
C ALA A 19 13.71 -22.84 -5.34
N ALA A 20 14.81 -22.09 -5.47
CA ALA A 20 16.14 -22.67 -5.69
C ALA A 20 16.55 -23.62 -4.56
N CYS A 21 16.33 -23.22 -3.30
CA CYS A 21 16.64 -24.04 -2.13
C CYS A 21 15.87 -25.37 -2.15
N ARG A 22 14.54 -25.32 -2.31
CA ARG A 22 13.69 -26.50 -2.22
C ARG A 22 13.88 -27.45 -3.40
N LEU A 23 14.01 -26.92 -4.62
CA LEU A 23 14.27 -27.73 -5.80
C LEU A 23 15.62 -28.45 -5.70
N ALA A 24 16.67 -27.77 -5.21
CA ALA A 24 17.98 -28.39 -5.00
C ALA A 24 17.95 -29.44 -3.88
N GLN A 25 17.26 -29.17 -2.76
CA GLN A 25 17.06 -30.16 -1.69
C GLN A 25 16.29 -31.40 -2.14
N ALA A 26 15.38 -31.26 -3.10
CA ALA A 26 14.67 -32.38 -3.73
C ALA A 26 15.54 -33.17 -4.75
N GLY A 27 16.80 -32.75 -4.95
CA GLY A 27 17.78 -33.40 -5.82
C GLY A 27 17.56 -33.12 -7.31
N LEU A 28 16.92 -32.01 -7.67
CA LEU A 28 16.81 -31.57 -9.06
C LEU A 28 18.07 -30.80 -9.48
N SER A 29 18.43 -30.84 -10.77
CA SER A 29 19.47 -29.96 -11.31
C SER A 29 18.91 -28.54 -11.48
N VAL A 30 19.48 -27.58 -10.75
CA VAL A 30 18.97 -26.20 -10.66
C VAL A 30 19.99 -25.21 -11.19
N ARG A 31 19.58 -24.37 -12.14
CA ARG A 31 20.30 -23.16 -12.53
C ARG A 31 19.57 -21.94 -11.98
N VAL A 32 20.32 -20.95 -11.50
CA VAL A 32 19.79 -19.68 -10.99
C VAL A 32 20.45 -18.52 -11.74
N LEU A 33 19.65 -17.58 -12.25
CA LEU A 33 20.13 -16.38 -12.93
C LEU A 33 19.71 -15.14 -12.13
N GLU A 34 20.67 -14.30 -11.77
CA GLU A 34 20.46 -13.03 -11.07
C GLU A 34 21.05 -11.90 -11.90
N ARG A 35 20.28 -10.84 -12.14
CA ARG A 35 20.77 -9.69 -12.89
C ARG A 35 21.83 -8.90 -12.14
N GLY A 36 21.72 -8.80 -10.81
CA GLY A 36 22.63 -7.99 -9.99
C GLY A 36 23.91 -8.68 -9.55
N LEU A 37 24.69 -7.95 -8.74
CA LEU A 37 25.96 -8.39 -8.18
C LEU A 37 25.79 -9.23 -6.90
N ARG A 38 26.84 -9.97 -6.51
CA ARG A 38 26.99 -10.44 -5.13
C ARG A 38 27.54 -9.31 -4.25
N TYR A 39 27.05 -9.22 -3.02
CA TYR A 39 27.53 -8.24 -2.05
C TYR A 39 28.17 -8.93 -0.82
N PRO A 40 29.46 -9.31 -0.90
CA PRO A 40 30.22 -9.75 0.27
C PRO A 40 30.19 -8.73 1.42
N LYS A 41 30.55 -9.20 2.63
CA LYS A 41 30.69 -8.32 3.79
C LYS A 41 31.62 -7.13 3.45
N GLY A 42 31.15 -5.92 3.68
CA GLY A 42 31.92 -4.69 3.45
C GLY A 42 31.81 -4.13 2.02
N SER A 43 31.17 -4.83 1.09
CA SER A 43 31.09 -4.40 -0.31
C SER A 43 29.82 -3.63 -0.67
N PHE A 44 28.88 -3.44 0.26
CA PHE A 44 27.74 -2.57 0.00
C PHE A 44 28.22 -1.13 -0.18
N PRO A 45 27.66 -0.40 -1.16
CA PRO A 45 28.12 0.94 -1.51
C PRO A 45 27.98 1.90 -0.31
N ARG A 46 28.95 2.82 -0.16
CA ARG A 46 28.99 3.88 0.87
C ARG A 46 29.44 5.23 0.30
N ASP A 47 29.48 5.34 -1.02
CA ASP A 47 29.79 6.59 -1.71
C ASP A 47 28.51 7.42 -1.84
N PHE A 48 28.18 8.20 -0.80
CA PHE A 48 26.98 9.04 -0.79
C PHE A 48 27.13 10.31 -1.66
N GLU A 49 28.33 10.59 -2.17
CA GLU A 49 28.62 11.73 -3.05
C GLU A 49 28.32 11.42 -4.52
N ASP A 50 28.58 10.19 -4.99
CA ASP A 50 28.22 9.76 -6.36
C ASP A 50 27.27 8.54 -6.37
N PRO A 51 25.95 8.74 -6.50
CA PRO A 51 24.97 7.65 -6.57
C PRO A 51 25.12 6.75 -7.82
N ARG A 52 25.96 7.10 -8.79
CA ARG A 52 26.26 6.20 -9.94
C ARG A 52 27.32 5.16 -9.60
N ASN A 53 28.02 5.34 -8.48
CA ASN A 53 29.06 4.43 -8.02
C ASN A 53 28.45 3.33 -7.15
N GLY A 54 27.94 2.28 -7.79
CA GLY A 54 27.45 1.07 -7.12
C GLY A 54 26.07 1.17 -6.48
N TRP A 55 25.44 2.35 -6.39
CA TRP A 55 24.07 2.48 -5.88
C TRP A 55 23.00 2.20 -6.91
N LEU A 56 23.07 2.74 -8.13
CA LEU A 56 21.98 2.66 -9.10
C LEU A 56 22.20 1.59 -10.17
N TRP A 57 21.26 0.66 -10.34
CA TRP A 57 21.30 -0.43 -11.32
C TRP A 57 21.49 0.08 -12.75
N GLN A 58 20.74 1.12 -13.13
CA GLN A 58 20.82 1.77 -14.45
C GLN A 58 22.21 2.37 -14.74
N HIS A 59 23.04 2.55 -13.71
CA HIS A 59 24.39 3.07 -13.81
C HIS A 59 25.40 2.07 -13.26
N ARG A 60 26.00 1.27 -14.14
CA ARG A 60 27.02 0.28 -13.78
C ARG A 60 26.53 -0.80 -12.79
N GLN A 61 25.25 -1.15 -12.85
CA GLN A 61 24.74 -2.37 -12.22
C GLN A 61 24.76 -2.36 -10.68
N GLY A 62 24.48 -1.18 -10.12
CA GLY A 62 24.38 -0.96 -8.68
C GLY A 62 23.17 -1.60 -8.00
N LEU A 63 23.11 -1.46 -6.67
CA LEU A 63 22.21 -2.17 -5.76
C LEU A 63 20.71 -1.87 -5.95
N PHE A 64 20.36 -0.63 -6.27
CA PHE A 64 18.99 -0.14 -6.36
C PHE A 64 18.55 0.03 -7.80
N ASP A 65 17.44 -0.58 -8.17
CA ASP A 65 16.72 -0.29 -9.41
C ASP A 65 15.51 0.58 -9.07
N ILE A 66 15.62 1.88 -9.37
CA ILE A 66 14.55 2.86 -9.14
C ILE A 66 13.84 3.09 -10.46
N LYS A 67 12.54 2.77 -10.50
CA LYS A 67 11.69 2.97 -11.68
C LYS A 67 10.70 4.11 -11.39
N LEU A 68 10.88 5.24 -12.06
CA LEU A 68 9.98 6.38 -11.99
C LEU A 68 8.88 6.24 -13.04
N LEU A 69 7.91 5.36 -12.78
CA LEU A 69 6.86 5.04 -13.73
C LEU A 69 5.79 6.14 -13.73
N LYS A 70 5.11 6.32 -14.87
CA LYS A 70 3.87 7.12 -14.90
C LYS A 70 2.87 6.44 -13.96
N GLY A 71 2.42 7.15 -12.93
CA GLY A 71 1.45 6.67 -11.94
C GLY A 71 2.03 6.23 -10.58
N MET A 72 3.31 5.85 -10.51
CA MET A 72 3.94 5.44 -9.24
C MET A 72 5.47 5.38 -9.36
N SER A 73 6.20 5.64 -8.27
CA SER A 73 7.62 5.33 -8.19
C SER A 73 7.87 4.01 -7.47
N VAL A 74 8.73 3.18 -8.03
CA VAL A 74 9.09 1.86 -7.50
C VAL A 74 10.55 1.84 -7.11
N VAL A 75 10.84 1.33 -5.92
CA VAL A 75 12.22 1.10 -5.44
C VAL A 75 12.38 -0.39 -5.14
N GLN A 76 13.37 -1.01 -5.78
CA GLN A 76 13.68 -2.43 -5.61
C GLN A 76 15.20 -2.67 -5.70
N ALA A 77 15.65 -3.85 -5.29
CA ALA A 77 17.06 -4.23 -5.40
C ALA A 77 17.38 -4.98 -6.70
N ALA A 78 18.64 -4.91 -7.11
CA ALA A 78 19.27 -5.77 -8.11
C ALA A 78 20.54 -6.37 -7.49
N GLY A 79 20.50 -7.64 -7.10
CA GLY A 79 21.61 -8.29 -6.42
C GLY A 79 21.27 -9.70 -5.94
N TYR A 80 22.31 -10.50 -5.69
CA TYR A 80 22.18 -11.86 -5.15
C TYR A 80 21.59 -11.84 -3.74
N GLY A 81 20.30 -12.17 -3.63
CA GLY A 81 19.48 -12.01 -2.43
C GLY A 81 18.29 -11.05 -2.61
N GLY A 82 18.19 -10.37 -3.75
CA GLY A 82 17.09 -9.49 -4.13
C GLY A 82 16.73 -8.45 -3.07
N GLY A 83 15.43 -8.23 -2.85
CA GLY A 83 14.93 -7.24 -1.88
C GLY A 83 15.43 -7.44 -0.44
N SER A 84 15.87 -8.64 -0.05
CA SER A 84 16.45 -8.85 1.29
C SER A 84 17.73 -8.02 1.49
N LEU A 85 18.41 -7.60 0.43
CA LEU A 85 19.60 -6.75 0.52
C LEU A 85 19.27 -5.34 1.03
N ILE A 86 18.05 -4.84 0.79
CA ILE A 86 17.64 -3.45 1.12
C ILE A 86 16.34 -3.35 1.94
N TYR A 87 15.80 -4.45 2.45
CA TYR A 87 14.64 -4.41 3.36
C TYR A 87 15.01 -4.10 4.82
N ALA A 88 13.99 -3.69 5.58
CA ALA A 88 14.06 -3.37 7.00
C ALA A 88 13.92 -4.58 7.96
N ASN A 89 13.93 -5.81 7.45
CA ASN A 89 13.92 -7.09 8.19
C ASN A 89 12.62 -7.49 8.88
N VAL A 90 11.53 -6.74 8.70
CA VAL A 90 10.28 -7.05 9.38
C VAL A 90 9.63 -8.32 8.82
N HIS A 91 9.17 -9.18 9.73
CA HIS A 91 8.46 -10.42 9.44
C HIS A 91 7.13 -10.44 10.20
N LEU A 92 6.04 -10.20 9.47
CA LEU A 92 4.68 -10.18 10.02
C LEU A 92 3.77 -11.05 9.18
N ARG A 93 2.74 -11.60 9.84
CA ARG A 93 1.73 -12.41 9.18
C ARG A 93 0.48 -11.54 8.94
N PRO A 94 -0.08 -11.51 7.71
CA PRO A 94 -1.27 -10.73 7.42
C PRO A 94 -2.47 -11.24 8.24
N PRO A 95 -3.40 -10.36 8.65
CA PRO A 95 -4.59 -10.80 9.36
C PRO A 95 -5.46 -11.74 8.48
N PRO A 96 -6.31 -12.60 9.10
CA PRO A 96 -7.13 -13.57 8.35
C PRO A 96 -8.04 -12.94 7.29
N ASP A 97 -8.50 -11.71 7.50
CA ASP A 97 -9.39 -10.98 6.59
C ASP A 97 -8.72 -10.62 5.24
N VAL A 98 -7.39 -10.71 5.14
CA VAL A 98 -6.64 -10.58 3.87
C VAL A 98 -6.97 -11.71 2.91
N PHE A 99 -7.24 -12.90 3.42
CA PHE A 99 -7.54 -14.10 2.63
C PHE A 99 -9.03 -14.25 2.29
N ALA A 100 -9.90 -13.41 2.86
CA ALA A 100 -11.35 -13.54 2.70
C ALA A 100 -11.86 -13.25 1.28
N SER A 101 -11.07 -12.54 0.46
CA SER A 101 -11.45 -12.21 -0.92
C SER A 101 -10.23 -12.07 -1.83
N GLY A 102 -10.36 -12.51 -3.07
CA GLY A 102 -9.35 -12.32 -4.12
C GLY A 102 -8.27 -13.39 -4.17
N TRP A 103 -8.10 -14.17 -3.11
CA TRP A 103 -7.24 -15.37 -3.08
C TRP A 103 -7.97 -16.61 -3.61
N PRO A 104 -7.26 -17.53 -4.26
CA PRO A 104 -7.85 -18.79 -4.71
C PRO A 104 -8.10 -19.76 -3.54
N GLU A 105 -8.91 -20.78 -3.78
CA GLU A 105 -9.22 -21.84 -2.82
C GLU A 105 -7.95 -22.50 -2.26
N GLY A 106 -8.01 -22.87 -0.98
CA GLY A 106 -6.88 -23.48 -0.27
C GLY A 106 -5.82 -22.48 0.20
N TYR A 107 -6.10 -21.17 0.14
CA TYR A 107 -5.36 -20.13 0.84
C TYR A 107 -6.20 -19.53 1.97
N SER A 108 -5.69 -19.70 3.17
CA SER A 108 -6.14 -19.05 4.40
C SER A 108 -4.94 -18.74 5.27
N ARG A 109 -5.14 -17.91 6.30
CA ARG A 109 -4.12 -17.66 7.30
C ARG A 109 -3.60 -18.97 7.91
N GLU A 110 -4.51 -19.83 8.34
CA GLU A 110 -4.21 -21.14 8.92
C GLU A 110 -3.41 -22.04 7.95
N SER A 111 -3.78 -22.07 6.67
CA SER A 111 -3.08 -22.90 5.67
C SER A 111 -1.63 -22.44 5.42
N LEU A 112 -1.34 -21.16 5.65
CA LEU A 112 -0.02 -20.57 5.44
C LEU A 112 0.84 -20.53 6.72
N ASP A 113 0.24 -20.62 7.91
CA ASP A 113 0.96 -20.55 9.19
C ASP A 113 2.15 -21.53 9.28
N PRO A 114 2.04 -22.81 8.85
CA PRO A 114 3.20 -23.71 8.85
C PRO A 114 4.35 -23.27 7.93
N TYR A 115 4.04 -22.55 6.86
CA TYR A 115 5.04 -22.01 5.94
C TYR A 115 5.61 -20.69 6.48
N TYR A 116 4.82 -19.87 7.18
CA TYR A 116 5.32 -18.73 7.94
C TYR A 116 6.31 -19.17 9.04
N ASP A 117 6.03 -20.27 9.75
CA ASP A 117 6.94 -20.86 10.73
C ASP A 117 8.25 -21.34 10.08
N LEU A 118 8.16 -21.97 8.90
CA LEU A 118 9.34 -22.38 8.15
C LEU A 118 10.19 -21.18 7.73
N VAL A 119 9.57 -20.10 7.22
CA VAL A 119 10.30 -18.88 6.85
C VAL A 119 10.93 -18.23 8.09
N ALA A 120 10.20 -18.16 9.19
CA ALA A 120 10.70 -17.68 10.48
C ALA A 120 11.93 -18.49 10.96
N HIS A 121 11.89 -19.81 10.81
CA HIS A 121 13.03 -20.69 11.05
C HIS A 121 14.18 -20.34 10.11
N MET A 122 13.97 -20.30 8.80
CA MET A 122 15.04 -20.06 7.82
C MET A 122 15.71 -18.70 7.99
N LEU A 123 14.95 -17.67 8.38
CA LEU A 123 15.43 -16.30 8.55
C LEU A 123 15.89 -15.97 9.97
N ASP A 124 15.79 -16.91 10.92
CA ASP A 124 16.18 -16.72 12.33
C ASP A 124 15.55 -15.46 12.94
N VAL A 125 14.22 -15.36 12.83
CA VAL A 125 13.48 -14.15 13.22
C VAL A 125 13.32 -14.03 14.73
N GLN A 126 13.43 -12.81 15.24
CA GLN A 126 13.31 -12.50 16.66
C GLN A 126 12.96 -11.03 16.88
N PRO A 127 12.23 -10.65 17.95
CA PRO A 127 11.93 -9.26 18.24
C PRO A 127 13.17 -8.50 18.71
N ILE A 128 13.15 -7.16 18.61
CA ILE A 128 14.24 -6.31 19.10
C ILE A 128 14.52 -6.49 20.60
N THR A 129 13.53 -6.92 21.37
CA THR A 129 13.64 -7.23 22.81
C THR A 129 14.57 -8.41 23.11
N ALA A 130 14.89 -9.25 22.11
CA ALA A 130 15.89 -10.31 22.24
C ALA A 130 17.34 -9.79 22.29
N SER A 131 17.56 -8.51 21.96
CA SER A 131 18.89 -7.92 21.93
C SER A 131 19.44 -7.60 23.31
N ALA A 132 20.63 -8.15 23.61
CA ALA A 132 21.37 -7.84 24.82
C ALA A 132 21.86 -6.36 24.90
N ARG A 133 21.77 -5.59 23.80
CA ARG A 133 22.13 -4.16 23.76
C ARG A 133 21.01 -3.25 24.28
N GLY A 134 19.84 -3.79 24.61
CA GLY A 134 18.67 -3.03 25.03
C GLY A 134 17.97 -2.30 23.88
N LEU A 135 16.88 -1.60 24.19
CA LEU A 135 16.07 -0.88 23.19
C LEU A 135 16.76 0.43 22.76
N PRO A 136 16.83 0.72 21.45
CA PRO A 136 17.40 1.98 20.97
C PRO A 136 16.49 3.19 21.32
N PRO A 137 17.02 4.42 21.27
CA PRO A 137 16.28 5.63 21.68
C PRO A 137 14.93 5.80 20.95
N LYS A 138 14.91 5.69 19.62
CA LYS A 138 13.68 5.79 18.81
C LYS A 138 12.58 4.83 19.25
N THR A 139 12.95 3.61 19.65
CA THR A 139 12.01 2.59 20.13
C THR A 139 11.30 3.05 21.40
N LYS A 140 12.07 3.55 22.38
CA LYS A 140 11.54 4.05 23.65
C LYS A 140 10.63 5.26 23.42
N ARG A 141 11.04 6.17 22.53
CA ARG A 141 10.22 7.33 22.16
C ARG A 141 8.91 6.95 21.50
N MET A 142 8.88 5.92 20.65
CA MET A 142 7.61 5.43 20.09
C MET A 142 6.68 4.82 21.13
N GLN A 143 7.22 4.15 22.17
CA GLN A 143 6.38 3.69 23.28
C GLN A 143 5.72 4.87 24.02
N GLU A 144 6.48 5.94 24.27
CA GLU A 144 5.97 7.17 24.87
C GLU A 144 4.93 7.84 23.97
N VAL A 145 5.13 7.86 22.66
CA VAL A 145 4.16 8.39 21.69
C VAL A 145 2.88 7.56 21.70
N ALA A 146 2.96 6.24 21.65
CA ALA A 146 1.80 5.36 21.73
C ALA A 146 0.99 5.64 23.02
N THR A 147 1.68 5.84 24.14
CA THR A 147 1.07 6.21 25.43
C THR A 147 0.36 7.57 25.36
N LYS A 148 1.03 8.60 24.83
CA LYS A 148 0.44 9.94 24.67
C LYS A 148 -0.79 9.95 23.77
N LEU A 149 -0.86 9.05 22.80
CA LEU A 149 -1.98 8.90 21.88
C LEU A 149 -3.08 7.97 22.41
N GLY A 150 -2.89 7.31 23.56
CA GLY A 150 -3.83 6.31 24.09
C GLY A 150 -3.93 5.05 23.24
N ARG A 151 -2.82 4.65 22.61
CA ARG A 151 -2.72 3.57 21.62
C ARG A 151 -1.77 2.46 22.05
N GLU A 152 -1.51 2.30 23.34
CA GLU A 152 -0.60 1.29 23.89
C GLU A 152 -1.02 -0.14 23.53
N ALA A 153 -2.33 -0.41 23.50
CA ALA A 153 -2.88 -1.71 23.12
C ALA A 153 -2.70 -2.05 21.62
N GLN A 154 -2.40 -1.04 20.79
CA GLN A 154 -2.18 -1.15 19.36
C GLN A 154 -0.69 -1.25 19.01
N PHE A 155 0.18 -0.97 19.98
CA PHE A 155 1.62 -0.92 19.83
C PHE A 155 2.24 -2.30 20.05
N PHE A 156 3.23 -2.67 19.23
CA PHE A 156 3.93 -3.94 19.37
C PHE A 156 5.38 -3.87 18.84
N TYR A 157 6.16 -4.89 19.18
CA TYR A 157 7.50 -5.10 18.61
C TYR A 157 7.44 -6.13 17.49
N PRO A 158 7.72 -5.75 16.22
CA PRO A 158 7.75 -6.71 15.13
C PRO A 158 8.90 -7.72 15.30
N ASN A 159 8.70 -8.93 14.78
CA ASN A 159 9.78 -9.87 14.59
C ASN A 159 10.70 -9.41 13.46
N LEU A 160 12.01 -9.50 13.68
CA LEU A 160 13.04 -9.02 12.78
C LEU A 160 13.97 -10.17 12.37
N ALA A 161 14.25 -10.27 11.06
CA ALA A 161 15.27 -11.14 10.48
C ALA A 161 16.69 -10.55 10.70
N VAL A 162 17.08 -10.41 11.97
CA VAL A 162 18.34 -9.82 12.42
C VAL A 162 18.96 -10.72 13.47
N ARG A 163 20.28 -10.95 13.38
CA ARG A 163 21.03 -11.67 14.40
C ARG A 163 21.41 -10.74 15.55
N PHE A 164 20.79 -10.86 16.72
CA PHE A 164 21.10 -10.08 17.92
C PHE A 164 22.17 -10.71 18.84
N ALA A 165 23.10 -11.49 18.25
CA ALA A 165 24.30 -11.99 18.94
C ALA A 165 25.32 -10.85 19.21
N PRO A 166 26.43 -11.11 19.93
CA PRO A 166 27.54 -10.17 20.03
C PRO A 166 28.07 -9.73 18.65
N ALA A 167 28.34 -8.44 18.50
CA ALA A 167 28.84 -7.87 17.24
C ALA A 167 30.37 -7.96 17.16
N GLY A 168 30.92 -8.05 15.95
CA GLY A 168 32.36 -8.03 15.70
C GLY A 168 33.06 -9.39 15.71
N GLU A 169 32.36 -10.46 16.11
CA GLU A 169 32.87 -11.83 16.07
C GLU A 169 32.06 -12.68 15.07
N PRO A 170 32.62 -12.99 13.88
CA PRO A 170 31.97 -13.87 12.92
C PRO A 170 31.87 -15.29 13.45
N MET A 171 30.65 -15.82 13.56
CA MET A 171 30.36 -17.18 13.95
C MET A 171 29.52 -17.87 12.87
N PRO A 172 29.69 -19.18 12.62
CA PRO A 172 28.79 -19.92 11.76
C PRO A 172 27.34 -19.80 12.27
N ASN A 173 26.41 -19.47 11.37
CA ASN A 173 24.98 -19.62 11.63
C ASN A 173 24.56 -21.11 11.51
N LYS A 174 23.29 -21.41 11.73
CA LYS A 174 22.76 -22.79 11.67
C LYS A 174 22.88 -23.49 10.31
N PHE A 175 23.20 -22.75 9.25
CA PHE A 175 23.49 -23.27 7.91
C PHE A 175 24.99 -23.30 7.58
N GLY A 176 25.85 -23.05 8.58
CA GLY A 176 27.31 -23.05 8.43
C GLY A 176 27.89 -21.78 7.78
N VAL A 177 27.09 -20.73 7.57
CA VAL A 177 27.55 -19.46 6.96
C VAL A 177 28.06 -18.52 8.04
N LEU A 178 29.28 -17.98 7.88
CA LEU A 178 29.85 -17.02 8.83
C LEU A 178 29.04 -15.72 8.89
N GLN A 179 28.63 -15.32 10.09
CA GLN A 179 27.75 -14.18 10.34
C GLN A 179 28.11 -13.48 11.66
N GLU A 180 27.91 -12.16 11.75
CA GLU A 180 28.11 -11.39 12.99
C GLU A 180 26.79 -10.98 13.64
N GLY A 181 26.86 -10.58 14.91
CA GLY A 181 25.75 -9.91 15.58
C GLY A 181 25.54 -8.44 15.19
N CYS A 182 24.33 -7.95 15.39
CA CYS A 182 23.94 -6.58 15.04
C CYS A 182 24.67 -5.54 15.90
N SER A 183 25.32 -4.58 15.24
CA SER A 183 26.02 -3.47 15.90
C SER A 183 25.15 -2.22 16.10
N TYR A 184 23.86 -2.28 15.79
CA TYR A 184 22.92 -1.14 15.84
C TYR A 184 23.31 0.02 14.88
N CYS A 185 23.83 -0.29 13.69
CA CYS A 185 24.34 0.74 12.77
C CYS A 185 23.28 1.52 11.96
N GLY A 186 22.00 1.15 12.00
CA GLY A 186 20.95 1.87 11.25
C GLY A 186 21.00 1.73 9.72
N GLU A 187 21.81 0.82 9.18
CA GLU A 187 22.08 0.71 7.73
C GLU A 187 21.23 -0.37 7.02
N CYS A 188 20.07 -0.76 7.56
CA CYS A 188 19.37 -1.95 7.04
C CYS A 188 18.97 -1.78 5.57
N ASP A 189 18.44 -0.62 5.20
CA ASP A 189 17.88 -0.40 3.86
C ASP A 189 18.92 -0.06 2.79
N ILE A 190 20.19 0.09 3.18
CA ILE A 190 21.31 0.38 2.26
C ILE A 190 22.34 -0.76 2.21
N GLY A 191 21.94 -1.95 2.69
CA GLY A 191 22.78 -3.13 2.78
C GLY A 191 23.65 -3.15 4.03
N CYS A 192 23.65 -4.29 4.74
CA CYS A 192 24.33 -4.41 6.03
C CYS A 192 25.80 -4.85 5.85
N ASN A 193 26.74 -3.90 5.94
CA ASN A 193 28.18 -4.20 5.87
C ASN A 193 28.73 -4.96 7.09
N ARG A 194 27.91 -5.17 8.13
CA ARG A 194 28.23 -6.03 9.28
C ARG A 194 27.87 -7.49 9.04
N ARG A 195 27.02 -7.79 8.05
CA ARG A 195 26.45 -9.12 7.81
C ARG A 195 25.58 -9.65 8.97
N ALA A 196 25.02 -8.76 9.80
CA ALA A 196 24.12 -9.15 10.90
C ALA A 196 22.66 -9.32 10.46
N LYS A 197 22.32 -8.77 9.30
CA LYS A 197 21.02 -8.88 8.66
C LYS A 197 20.88 -10.28 8.06
N ASN A 198 19.77 -10.99 8.31
CA ASN A 198 19.52 -12.31 7.71
C ASN A 198 19.04 -12.14 6.27
N THR A 199 19.97 -11.75 5.39
CA THR A 199 19.79 -11.69 3.95
C THR A 199 19.78 -13.10 3.35
N LEU A 200 19.14 -13.26 2.19
CA LEU A 200 18.85 -14.59 1.62
C LEU A 200 20.11 -15.38 1.23
N ASP A 201 21.23 -14.69 0.99
CA ASP A 201 22.56 -15.28 0.75
C ASP A 201 23.13 -16.02 1.97
N LEU A 202 22.57 -15.82 3.17
CA LEU A 202 23.02 -16.45 4.41
C LEU A 202 22.18 -17.66 4.84
N ASN A 203 21.07 -17.92 4.14
CA ASN A 203 20.11 -18.97 4.47
C ASN A 203 19.69 -19.77 3.23
N TYR A 204 18.54 -19.48 2.63
CA TYR A 204 17.98 -20.19 1.48
C TYR A 204 18.97 -20.38 0.33
N LEU A 205 19.63 -19.30 -0.11
CA LEU A 205 20.56 -19.37 -1.23
C LEU A 205 21.85 -20.11 -0.86
N ALA A 206 22.32 -19.97 0.39
CA ALA A 206 23.45 -20.76 0.88
C ALA A 206 23.12 -22.26 0.87
N VAL A 207 21.93 -22.63 1.34
CA VAL A 207 21.47 -24.02 1.30
C VAL A 207 21.30 -24.51 -0.14
N ALA A 208 20.79 -23.69 -1.05
CA ALA A 208 20.69 -24.04 -2.47
C ALA A 208 22.07 -24.37 -3.08
N GLU A 209 23.07 -23.51 -2.90
CA GLU A 209 24.44 -23.73 -3.40
C GLU A 209 25.09 -24.96 -2.75
N GLN A 210 24.90 -25.16 -1.43
CA GLN A 210 25.37 -26.36 -0.72
C GLN A 210 24.75 -27.66 -1.26
N ARG A 211 23.56 -27.58 -1.86
CA ARG A 211 22.85 -28.69 -2.51
C ARG A 211 23.08 -28.76 -4.02
N GLY A 212 24.02 -27.97 -4.55
CA GLY A 212 24.46 -28.06 -5.94
C GLY A 212 23.70 -27.17 -6.92
N ALA A 213 22.90 -26.21 -6.46
CA ALA A 213 22.35 -25.20 -7.35
C ALA A 213 23.49 -24.34 -7.95
N GLU A 214 23.46 -24.18 -9.27
CA GLU A 214 24.46 -23.36 -9.98
C GLU A 214 23.94 -21.95 -10.19
N VAL A 215 24.68 -20.95 -9.73
CA VAL A 215 24.26 -19.55 -9.76
C VAL A 215 25.09 -18.74 -10.74
N THR A 216 24.44 -17.90 -11.56
CA THR A 216 25.07 -16.84 -12.35
C THR A 216 24.51 -15.48 -11.97
N THR A 217 25.38 -14.61 -11.48
CA THR A 217 25.08 -13.18 -11.27
C THR A 217 25.42 -12.38 -12.51
N GLN A 218 24.95 -11.12 -12.62
CA GLN A 218 25.11 -10.31 -13.83
C GLN A 218 24.46 -10.95 -15.06
N ALA A 219 23.38 -11.70 -14.86
CA ALA A 219 22.61 -12.39 -15.90
C ALA A 219 21.17 -11.87 -15.94
N GLU A 220 20.88 -10.93 -16.84
CA GLU A 220 19.56 -10.34 -16.99
C GLU A 220 18.74 -11.09 -18.04
N VAL A 221 17.73 -11.84 -17.61
CA VAL A 221 16.83 -12.54 -18.54
C VAL A 221 15.97 -11.56 -19.32
N THR A 222 15.94 -11.73 -20.64
CA THR A 222 15.22 -10.84 -21.57
C THR A 222 14.16 -11.57 -22.39
N ARG A 223 14.27 -12.90 -22.56
CA ARG A 223 13.39 -13.69 -23.43
C ARG A 223 13.19 -15.11 -22.91
N ILE A 224 11.97 -15.61 -23.05
CA ILE A 224 11.54 -16.96 -22.71
C ILE A 224 10.80 -17.52 -23.93
N GLU A 225 11.22 -18.68 -24.40
CA GLU A 225 10.66 -19.36 -25.57
C GLU A 225 10.27 -20.80 -25.18
N PRO A 226 9.01 -21.22 -25.43
CA PRO A 226 8.61 -22.60 -25.24
C PRO A 226 9.43 -23.56 -26.13
N LEU A 227 9.81 -24.70 -25.56
CA LEU A 227 10.35 -25.86 -26.25
C LEU A 227 9.43 -27.06 -26.03
N SER A 228 9.59 -28.11 -26.85
CA SER A 228 8.91 -29.38 -26.63
C SER A 228 9.92 -30.48 -26.31
N PRO A 229 10.14 -30.83 -25.02
CA PRO A 229 9.61 -30.20 -23.79
C PRO A 229 10.49 -29.05 -23.26
N GLY A 230 9.91 -28.18 -22.43
CA GLY A 230 10.63 -27.19 -21.61
C GLY A 230 10.66 -25.79 -22.20
N TYR A 231 11.73 -25.05 -21.90
CA TYR A 231 11.89 -23.66 -22.33
C TYR A 231 13.36 -23.34 -22.62
N ARG A 232 13.56 -22.47 -23.61
CA ARG A 232 14.81 -21.77 -23.85
C ARG A 232 14.71 -20.37 -23.27
N VAL A 233 15.64 -20.02 -22.40
CA VAL A 233 15.71 -18.69 -21.78
C VAL A 233 16.95 -17.98 -22.25
N THR A 234 16.78 -16.77 -22.79
CA THR A 234 17.88 -15.90 -23.22
C THR A 234 18.13 -14.83 -22.17
N PHE A 235 19.40 -14.58 -21.86
CA PHE A 235 19.81 -13.54 -20.95
C PHE A 235 21.00 -12.74 -21.48
N THR A 236 21.05 -11.47 -21.08
CA THR A 236 22.20 -10.59 -21.26
C THR A 236 23.22 -10.88 -20.17
N ASP A 237 24.40 -11.34 -20.56
CA ASP A 237 25.55 -11.56 -19.68
C ASP A 237 26.34 -10.27 -19.55
N HIS A 238 26.03 -9.54 -18.49
CA HIS A 238 26.60 -8.26 -18.17
C HIS A 238 28.07 -8.34 -17.73
N ALA A 239 28.49 -9.48 -17.16
CA ALA A 239 29.89 -9.71 -16.80
C ALA A 239 30.77 -9.85 -18.05
N ASN A 240 30.20 -10.27 -19.17
CA ASN A 240 30.88 -10.47 -20.44
C ASN A 240 30.39 -9.48 -21.51
N ALA A 241 30.45 -8.19 -21.19
CA ALA A 241 30.17 -7.07 -22.10
C ALA A 241 28.77 -7.09 -22.76
N GLY A 242 27.76 -7.62 -22.07
CA GLY A 242 26.36 -7.64 -22.52
C GLY A 242 26.06 -8.72 -23.57
N MET A 243 26.92 -9.73 -23.68
CA MET A 243 26.74 -10.81 -24.65
C MET A 243 25.47 -11.61 -24.38
N GLN A 244 24.72 -11.96 -25.43
CA GLN A 244 23.54 -12.80 -25.29
C GLN A 244 23.94 -14.26 -25.06
N ARG A 245 23.25 -14.90 -24.13
CA ARG A 245 23.45 -16.29 -23.71
C ARG A 245 22.11 -17.00 -23.57
N THR A 246 22.12 -18.32 -23.68
CA THR A 246 20.90 -19.13 -23.58
C THR A 246 21.08 -20.27 -22.58
N VAL A 247 19.98 -20.65 -21.91
CA VAL A 247 19.88 -21.83 -21.06
C VAL A 247 18.57 -22.54 -21.37
N ASP A 248 18.64 -23.85 -21.60
CA ASP A 248 17.46 -24.69 -21.78
C ASP A 248 17.16 -25.42 -20.46
N ALA A 249 15.91 -25.34 -20.00
CA ALA A 249 15.45 -26.02 -18.79
C ALA A 249 14.05 -26.64 -19.00
N ARG A 250 13.76 -27.71 -18.26
CA ARG A 250 12.42 -28.33 -18.30
C ARG A 250 11.35 -27.45 -17.68
N ARG A 251 11.70 -26.70 -16.63
CA ARG A 251 10.81 -25.79 -15.90
C ARG A 251 11.51 -24.47 -15.64
N VAL A 252 10.75 -23.38 -15.67
CA VAL A 252 11.25 -22.02 -15.44
C VAL A 252 10.42 -21.36 -14.34
N PHE A 253 11.09 -20.79 -13.34
CA PHE A 253 10.48 -20.14 -12.19
C PHE A 253 10.86 -18.65 -12.20
N LEU A 254 9.90 -17.79 -12.53
CA LEU A 254 10.06 -16.33 -12.54
C LEU A 254 9.94 -15.80 -11.11
N CYS A 255 11.03 -15.21 -10.64
CA CYS A 255 11.20 -14.67 -9.30
C CYS A 255 11.94 -13.31 -9.32
N ALA A 256 11.74 -12.52 -10.38
CA ALA A 256 12.42 -11.25 -10.63
C ALA A 256 11.83 -10.06 -9.84
N GLY A 257 10.80 -10.30 -9.02
CA GLY A 257 10.02 -9.29 -8.29
C GLY A 257 8.78 -8.88 -9.07
N ALA A 258 7.76 -8.36 -8.37
CA ALA A 258 6.42 -8.16 -8.94
C ALA A 258 6.43 -7.38 -10.27
N VAL A 259 7.19 -6.29 -10.29
CA VAL A 259 7.30 -5.40 -11.44
C VAL A 259 8.09 -6.04 -12.59
N ASN A 260 9.26 -6.63 -12.32
CA ASN A 260 10.11 -7.17 -13.39
C ASN A 260 9.60 -8.50 -13.94
N SER A 261 9.03 -9.37 -13.11
CA SER A 261 8.41 -10.62 -13.60
C SER A 261 7.23 -10.32 -14.51
N THR A 262 6.38 -9.35 -14.12
CA THR A 262 5.28 -8.88 -14.96
C THR A 262 5.79 -8.20 -16.25
N GLU A 263 6.81 -7.33 -16.16
CA GLU A 263 7.42 -6.69 -17.32
C GLU A 263 8.01 -7.70 -18.30
N LEU A 264 8.71 -8.73 -17.80
CA LEU A 264 9.29 -9.78 -18.63
C LEU A 264 8.20 -10.53 -19.40
N LEU A 265 7.11 -10.94 -18.73
CA LEU A 265 6.00 -11.61 -19.40
C LEU A 265 5.29 -10.70 -20.39
N LEU A 266 5.08 -9.42 -20.07
CA LEU A 266 4.49 -8.43 -21.00
C LEU A 266 5.34 -8.29 -22.26
N ARG A 267 6.66 -8.20 -22.12
CA ARG A 267 7.57 -8.11 -23.27
C ARG A 267 7.55 -9.39 -24.12
N ASN A 268 7.52 -10.56 -23.48
CA ASN A 268 7.45 -11.84 -24.20
C ASN A 268 6.12 -12.03 -24.96
N ARG A 269 4.99 -11.54 -24.42
CA ARG A 269 3.69 -11.57 -25.12
C ARG A 269 3.60 -10.47 -26.19
N ASP A 270 3.79 -9.22 -25.80
CA ASP A 270 3.34 -8.05 -26.57
C ASP A 270 4.41 -7.48 -27.52
N VAL A 271 5.69 -7.85 -27.32
CA VAL A 271 6.81 -7.34 -28.12
C VAL A 271 7.50 -8.46 -28.88
N LEU A 272 7.86 -9.54 -28.19
CA LEU A 272 8.62 -10.65 -28.79
C LEU A 272 7.72 -11.73 -29.40
N GLY A 273 6.45 -11.80 -28.99
CA GLY A 273 5.50 -12.81 -29.47
C GLY A 273 5.88 -14.25 -29.13
N THR A 274 6.74 -14.47 -28.14
CA THR A 274 7.19 -15.82 -27.75
C THR A 274 6.24 -16.53 -26.81
N LEU A 275 5.40 -15.77 -26.10
CA LEU A 275 4.36 -16.27 -25.20
C LEU A 275 2.99 -15.62 -25.55
N PRO A 276 2.46 -15.82 -26.78
CA PRO A 276 1.28 -15.11 -27.27
C PRO A 276 -0.03 -15.46 -26.53
N ASP A 277 -0.11 -16.64 -25.91
CA ASP A 277 -1.31 -17.16 -25.25
C ASP A 277 -1.43 -16.73 -23.78
N LEU A 278 -0.50 -15.88 -23.29
CA LEU A 278 -0.54 -15.35 -21.93
C LEU A 278 -1.83 -14.56 -21.68
N SER A 279 -2.53 -14.89 -20.59
CA SER A 279 -3.83 -14.32 -20.22
C SER A 279 -3.88 -12.80 -20.36
N ALA A 280 -5.01 -12.29 -20.87
CA ALA A 280 -5.29 -10.84 -20.94
C ALA A 280 -5.30 -10.16 -19.55
N ARG A 281 -5.36 -10.95 -18.46
CA ARG A 281 -5.23 -10.49 -17.08
C ARG A 281 -3.80 -10.12 -16.68
N LEU A 282 -2.80 -10.42 -17.49
CA LEU A 282 -1.42 -10.01 -17.24
C LEU A 282 -1.34 -8.49 -17.01
N GLY A 283 -0.65 -8.12 -15.95
CA GLY A 283 -0.51 -6.76 -15.45
C GLY A 283 -1.60 -6.31 -14.48
N THR A 284 -2.74 -7.00 -14.38
CA THR A 284 -3.85 -6.59 -13.50
C THR A 284 -3.64 -7.00 -12.04
N ARG A 285 -4.51 -6.47 -11.16
CA ARG A 285 -4.47 -6.67 -9.71
C ARG A 285 -3.15 -6.23 -9.06
N TYR A 286 -2.52 -5.22 -9.64
CA TYR A 286 -1.31 -4.67 -9.09
C TYR A 286 -1.63 -3.81 -7.87
N SER A 287 -0.81 -3.97 -6.83
CA SER A 287 -0.94 -3.34 -5.53
C SER A 287 0.39 -2.72 -5.12
N ALA A 288 0.30 -1.53 -4.55
CA ALA A 288 1.41 -0.81 -3.90
C ALA A 288 1.52 -1.19 -2.41
N ASN A 289 0.69 -2.13 -1.95
CA ASN A 289 0.51 -2.54 -0.56
C ASN A 289 0.15 -1.38 0.37
N GLY A 290 -0.49 -0.34 -0.18
CA GLY A 290 -0.81 0.89 0.53
C GLY A 290 0.41 1.58 1.14
N ASP A 291 1.59 1.44 0.52
CA ASP A 291 2.83 2.04 1.01
C ASP A 291 2.72 3.57 1.09
N PHE A 292 3.13 4.10 2.23
CA PHE A 292 3.14 5.51 2.51
C PHE A 292 4.38 5.89 3.33
N LEU A 293 4.99 7.01 2.96
CA LEU A 293 6.23 7.50 3.55
C LEU A 293 6.04 8.96 3.98
N ALA A 294 6.31 9.22 5.25
CA ALA A 294 6.34 10.56 5.81
C ALA A 294 7.58 10.74 6.69
N PHE A 295 7.84 11.99 7.05
CA PHE A 295 8.97 12.38 7.87
C PHE A 295 8.51 13.34 8.96
N ALA A 296 9.33 13.50 9.99
CA ALA A 296 9.21 14.59 10.94
C ALA A 296 10.62 15.12 11.22
N PHE A 297 10.78 16.44 11.13
CA PHE A 297 12.05 17.13 11.31
C PHE A 297 12.02 17.96 12.59
N ASP A 298 13.20 18.25 13.15
CA ASP A 298 13.37 19.09 14.34
C ASP A 298 12.47 18.65 15.51
N THR A 299 12.45 17.34 15.79
CA THR A 299 11.73 16.78 16.95
C THR A 299 12.16 17.46 18.25
N LYS A 300 11.25 17.59 19.23
CA LYS A 300 11.54 18.29 20.49
C LYS A 300 12.68 17.64 21.29
N GLU A 301 12.77 16.32 21.22
CA GLU A 301 13.80 15.52 21.86
C GLU A 301 14.56 14.70 20.82
N PRO A 302 15.82 14.29 21.09
CA PRO A 302 16.57 13.43 20.18
C PRO A 302 15.83 12.13 19.89
N TRP A 303 15.70 11.83 18.59
CA TRP A 303 15.14 10.60 18.04
C TRP A 303 16.21 9.53 17.78
N ASP A 304 17.39 9.95 17.32
CA ASP A 304 18.54 9.09 16.99
C ASP A 304 18.22 7.98 15.96
N PRO A 305 17.85 8.33 14.72
CA PRO A 305 17.42 7.36 13.70
C PRO A 305 18.53 6.40 13.25
N ALA A 306 19.79 6.73 13.52
CA ALA A 306 20.96 5.92 13.16
C ALA A 306 21.29 4.80 14.16
N VAL A 307 20.58 4.72 15.29
CA VAL A 307 20.85 3.73 16.35
C VAL A 307 19.80 2.64 16.35
N GLY A 308 20.23 1.41 16.08
CA GLY A 308 19.37 0.21 16.05
C GLY A 308 19.02 -0.26 14.64
N PRO A 309 18.18 -1.30 14.48
CA PRO A 309 17.57 -1.63 13.20
C PRO A 309 16.67 -0.51 12.68
N THR A 310 16.48 -0.42 11.35
CA THR A 310 15.62 0.60 10.72
C THR A 310 14.24 0.62 11.34
N ILE A 311 13.60 -0.54 11.49
CA ILE A 311 12.27 -0.66 12.10
C ILE A 311 12.39 -1.47 13.39
N THR A 312 11.78 -0.97 14.46
CA THR A 312 11.78 -1.63 15.77
C THR A 312 10.42 -1.67 16.44
N THR A 313 9.43 -0.91 15.98
CA THR A 313 8.07 -0.91 16.52
C THR A 313 7.02 -0.91 15.42
N GLY A 314 5.79 -1.24 15.79
CA GLY A 314 4.63 -1.14 14.93
C GLY A 314 3.40 -0.68 15.72
N MET A 315 2.46 -0.06 15.02
CA MET A 315 1.15 0.32 15.55
C MET A 315 0.07 0.00 14.51
N VAL A 316 -1.00 -0.66 14.94
CA VAL A 316 -2.12 -1.00 14.05
C VAL A 316 -3.20 0.08 14.09
N VAL A 317 -3.72 0.41 12.92
CA VAL A 317 -4.99 1.14 12.77
C VAL A 317 -6.00 0.19 12.13
N ASP A 318 -7.12 0.02 12.82
CA ASP A 318 -8.32 -0.67 12.36
C ASP A 318 -9.53 0.21 12.71
N GLU A 319 -10.16 0.82 11.70
CA GLU A 319 -11.29 1.73 11.83
C GLU A 319 -12.39 1.41 10.80
N GLY A 320 -13.65 1.61 11.17
CA GLY A 320 -14.79 1.33 10.31
C GLY A 320 -15.22 -0.14 10.27
N GLN A 321 -16.13 -0.48 9.37
CA GLN A 321 -16.67 -1.84 9.20
C GLN A 321 -16.97 -2.11 7.72
N GLY A 322 -17.00 -3.40 7.35
CA GLY A 322 -17.37 -3.83 6.00
C GLY A 322 -16.48 -3.23 4.91
N LYS A 323 -17.10 -2.67 3.86
CA LYS A 323 -16.40 -2.05 2.72
C LYS A 323 -15.68 -0.74 3.05
N ASP A 324 -16.07 -0.12 4.17
CA ASP A 324 -15.50 1.14 4.66
C ASP A 324 -14.42 0.91 5.73
N LYS A 325 -14.04 -0.35 5.97
CA LYS A 325 -12.96 -0.70 6.90
C LYS A 325 -11.63 -0.19 6.35
N THR A 326 -10.95 0.64 7.14
CA THR A 326 -9.57 1.05 6.91
C THR A 326 -8.69 0.26 7.86
N TRP A 327 -7.78 -0.53 7.29
CA TRP A 327 -6.78 -1.27 8.05
C TRP A 327 -5.38 -0.98 7.50
N PHE A 328 -4.48 -0.52 8.36
CA PHE A 328 -3.09 -0.33 8.01
C PHE A 328 -2.16 -0.45 9.22
N LEU A 329 -0.91 -0.72 8.92
CA LEU A 329 0.18 -0.78 9.87
C LEU A 329 1.04 0.47 9.74
N PHE A 330 1.37 1.09 10.87
CA PHE A 330 2.35 2.16 11.00
C PHE A 330 3.63 1.62 11.64
N GLN A 331 4.78 2.05 11.16
CA GLN A 331 6.10 1.68 11.65
C GLN A 331 7.01 2.90 11.65
N GLU A 332 7.89 2.97 12.63
CA GLU A 332 8.94 3.98 12.64
C GLU A 332 10.17 3.48 11.89
N GLY A 333 10.78 4.35 11.10
CA GLY A 333 11.99 4.09 10.35
C GLY A 333 13.25 4.62 11.05
N GLY A 334 14.39 4.21 10.52
CA GLY A 334 15.71 4.69 10.88
C GLY A 334 16.52 4.91 9.62
N HIS A 335 17.61 5.65 9.72
CA HIS A 335 18.53 5.87 8.60
C HIS A 335 19.93 6.12 9.14
N PRO A 336 20.98 5.78 8.38
CA PRO A 336 22.34 6.10 8.77
C PRO A 336 22.56 7.61 8.80
N VAL A 337 23.55 8.04 9.57
CA VAL A 337 23.91 9.45 9.75
C VAL A 337 24.15 10.16 8.41
N GLN A 338 24.83 9.48 7.50
CA GLN A 338 25.20 9.96 6.16
C GLN A 338 23.98 10.17 5.24
N ALA A 339 22.83 9.58 5.58
CA ALA A 339 21.58 9.79 4.84
C ALA A 339 20.76 10.98 5.37
N ALA A 340 21.15 11.60 6.49
CA ALA A 340 20.37 12.67 7.12
C ALA A 340 20.17 13.87 6.19
N GLY A 341 21.19 14.23 5.41
CA GLY A 341 21.08 15.30 4.42
C GLY A 341 20.07 14.99 3.32
N LEU A 342 20.03 13.73 2.84
CA LEU A 342 19.05 13.28 1.83
C LEU A 342 17.62 13.38 2.38
N MET A 343 17.42 13.02 3.64
CA MET A 343 16.13 13.15 4.29
C MET A 343 15.69 14.61 4.38
N MET A 344 16.60 15.55 4.69
CA MET A 344 16.29 16.99 4.72
C MET A 344 15.90 17.57 3.36
N ALA A 345 16.32 16.97 2.24
CA ALA A 345 15.85 17.40 0.93
C ALA A 345 14.35 17.15 0.72
N MET A 346 13.72 16.32 1.57
CA MET A 346 12.29 16.05 1.60
C MET A 346 11.51 16.97 2.55
N ASP A 347 12.19 17.89 3.24
CA ASP A 347 11.54 18.91 4.08
C ASP A 347 10.87 19.98 3.21
N PRO A 348 9.53 20.11 3.21
CA PRO A 348 8.80 21.06 2.35
C PRO A 348 9.14 22.52 2.66
N ASP A 349 9.52 22.87 3.90
CA ASP A 349 9.91 24.24 4.26
C ASP A 349 11.27 24.64 3.64
N ARG A 350 12.05 23.64 3.17
CA ARG A 350 13.35 23.83 2.53
C ARG A 350 13.36 23.35 1.07
N ALA A 351 12.33 22.65 0.63
CA ALA A 351 12.14 22.24 -0.74
C ALA A 351 11.84 23.48 -1.60
N MET A 352 12.89 24.06 -2.19
CA MET A 352 12.77 25.11 -3.22
C MET A 352 11.64 24.79 -4.21
N THR A 353 10.93 25.84 -4.62
CA THR A 353 9.87 25.87 -5.64
C THR A 353 10.38 25.42 -7.02
N LEU A 354 10.66 24.13 -7.18
CA LEU A 354 10.93 23.53 -8.49
C LEU A 354 9.63 23.00 -9.11
N PRO A 355 9.39 23.17 -10.42
CA PRO A 355 8.25 22.57 -11.11
C PRO A 355 8.24 21.03 -10.98
N ALA A 356 7.06 20.44 -10.77
CA ALA A 356 6.90 19.01 -10.45
C ALA A 356 7.31 18.06 -11.60
N ASP A 357 7.21 18.52 -12.84
CA ASP A 357 7.64 17.83 -14.06
C ASP A 357 9.16 17.73 -14.20
N LEU A 358 9.89 18.72 -13.67
CA LEU A 358 11.35 18.66 -13.56
C LEU A 358 11.81 17.77 -12.40
N LEU A 359 11.03 17.65 -11.32
CA LEU A 359 11.38 16.86 -10.12
C LEU A 359 11.59 15.37 -10.45
N GLN A 360 10.83 14.82 -11.40
CA GLN A 360 10.93 13.41 -11.80
C GLN A 360 12.18 13.12 -12.65
N ARG A 361 12.63 14.07 -13.49
CA ARG A 361 13.77 13.86 -14.42
C ARG A 361 15.10 14.38 -13.86
N GLU A 362 15.06 15.37 -12.98
CA GLU A 362 16.25 16.05 -12.45
C GLU A 362 16.66 15.54 -11.05
N LEU A 363 15.94 14.57 -10.47
CA LEU A 363 16.23 14.03 -9.13
C LEU A 363 17.71 13.63 -8.99
N VAL A 364 18.28 12.97 -10.00
CA VAL A 364 19.70 12.56 -10.05
C VAL A 364 20.67 13.74 -10.12
N LYS A 365 20.30 14.83 -10.79
CA LYS A 365 21.11 16.06 -10.88
C LYS A 365 21.00 16.92 -9.62
N VAL A 366 19.83 16.95 -8.97
CA VAL A 366 19.62 17.59 -7.66
C VAL A 366 20.43 16.86 -6.58
N LEU A 367 20.41 15.52 -6.58
CA LEU A 367 21.26 14.69 -5.71
C LEU A 367 22.75 15.02 -5.90
N ARG A 368 23.20 15.23 -7.14
CA ARG A 368 24.59 15.59 -7.49
C ARG A 368 25.03 16.97 -7.00
N THR A 369 24.13 17.95 -7.01
CA THR A 369 24.50 19.36 -6.73
C THR A 369 24.49 19.65 -5.22
N ARG A 370 23.81 18.82 -4.42
CA ARG A 370 23.56 19.05 -3.00
C ARG A 370 24.37 18.18 -2.02
N SER A 371 25.11 17.15 -2.49
CA SER A 371 25.91 16.27 -1.61
C SER A 371 26.89 17.05 -0.72
N LYS A 372 27.56 18.06 -1.29
CA LYS A 372 28.59 18.86 -0.61
C LYS A 372 28.08 19.81 0.49
N GLU A 373 26.89 20.39 0.33
CA GLU A 373 26.30 21.29 1.36
C GLU A 373 25.57 20.48 2.45
N MET A 374 25.06 19.30 2.11
CA MET A 374 24.34 18.40 3.01
C MET A 374 25.27 17.64 3.98
N ALA A 375 26.52 17.37 3.59
CA ALA A 375 27.54 16.75 4.45
C ALA A 375 27.87 17.58 5.73
N ALA A 376 27.64 18.90 5.72
CA ALA A 376 27.88 19.76 6.88
C ALA A 376 26.81 19.64 7.98
N ILE A 377 25.65 19.03 7.68
CA ILE A 377 24.53 18.86 8.62
C ILE A 377 24.69 17.59 9.48
N GLU A 378 25.77 16.84 9.26
CA GLU A 378 25.81 15.40 9.53
C GLU A 378 25.86 14.96 10.99
N ASN A 379 26.12 15.77 12.03
CA ASN A 379 26.33 15.15 13.37
C ASN A 379 25.48 15.63 14.55
N GLU A 380 24.59 16.63 14.39
CA GLU A 380 23.65 16.99 15.47
C GLU A 380 22.18 17.06 15.04
N ARG A 381 21.87 17.66 13.88
CA ARG A 381 20.46 17.82 13.46
C ARG A 381 19.83 16.54 12.94
N GLY A 382 20.61 15.63 12.33
CA GLY A 382 20.12 14.32 11.90
C GLY A 382 19.54 13.48 13.04
N ARG A 383 19.93 13.76 14.28
CA ARG A 383 19.42 13.11 15.49
C ARG A 383 17.97 13.46 15.80
N PHE A 384 17.43 14.51 15.20
CA PHE A 384 16.07 15.03 15.43
C PHE A 384 15.14 14.77 14.23
N GLN A 385 15.44 13.73 13.45
CA GLN A 385 14.67 13.33 12.28
C GLN A 385 14.00 11.99 12.54
N ALA A 386 12.70 11.90 12.30
CA ALA A 386 11.96 10.65 12.33
C ALA A 386 11.44 10.31 10.93
N VAL A 387 11.44 9.03 10.61
CA VAL A 387 10.88 8.46 9.38
C VAL A 387 9.65 7.67 9.78
N PHE A 388 8.54 7.86 9.06
CA PHE A 388 7.30 7.16 9.27
C PHE A 388 6.96 6.34 8.04
N LEU A 389 6.64 5.07 8.25
CA LEU A 389 6.29 4.12 7.22
C LEU A 389 4.89 3.62 7.54
N ALA A 390 3.99 3.66 6.57
CA ALA A 390 2.72 2.97 6.67
C ALA A 390 2.49 2.08 5.46
N MET A 391 1.75 1.00 5.66
CA MET A 391 1.33 0.05 4.64
C MET A 391 -0.04 -0.47 5.00
N GLY A 392 -0.89 -0.69 4.00
CA GLY A 392 -2.30 -0.99 4.24
C GLY A 392 -2.95 -1.71 3.07
N ARG A 393 -4.24 -1.99 3.24
CA ARG A 393 -5.00 -2.73 2.24
C ARG A 393 -5.54 -1.79 1.17
N ASP A 394 -4.69 -1.48 0.19
CA ASP A 394 -5.15 -0.80 -1.02
C ASP A 394 -6.16 -1.67 -1.81
N LYS A 395 -6.84 -1.06 -2.77
CA LYS A 395 -7.88 -1.73 -3.57
C LYS A 395 -7.31 -2.72 -4.58
N SER A 396 -5.98 -2.81 -4.73
CA SER A 396 -5.31 -3.68 -5.70
C SER A 396 -5.87 -3.52 -7.12
N ASN A 397 -6.27 -2.30 -7.48
CA ASN A 397 -6.89 -1.95 -8.76
C ASN A 397 -5.89 -1.35 -9.77
N GLY A 398 -4.59 -1.45 -9.46
CA GLY A 398 -3.53 -1.04 -10.37
C GLY A 398 -3.37 -1.97 -11.56
N ARG A 399 -2.81 -1.44 -12.66
CA ARG A 399 -2.42 -2.23 -13.82
C ARG A 399 -1.05 -1.86 -14.38
N LEU A 400 -0.16 -2.84 -14.49
CA LEU A 400 1.11 -2.73 -15.21
C LEU A 400 0.87 -2.98 -16.71
N THR A 401 1.32 -2.08 -17.57
CA THR A 401 1.19 -2.19 -19.03
C THR A 401 2.43 -1.67 -19.72
N LEU A 402 2.64 -2.07 -20.98
CA LEU A 402 3.61 -1.41 -21.86
C LEU A 402 2.90 -0.29 -22.64
N SER A 403 3.54 0.87 -22.71
CA SER A 403 3.11 1.96 -23.59
C SER A 403 3.01 1.45 -25.04
N PRO A 404 1.89 1.64 -25.75
CA PRO A 404 1.76 1.22 -27.15
C PRO A 404 2.80 1.84 -28.08
N ILE A 405 3.30 3.02 -27.73
CA ILE A 405 4.25 3.80 -28.55
C ILE A 405 5.68 3.54 -28.09
N THR A 406 6.00 3.87 -26.83
CA THR A 406 7.39 3.81 -26.34
C THR A 406 7.82 2.42 -25.91
N ARG A 407 6.87 1.49 -25.70
CA ARG A 407 7.12 0.14 -25.15
C ARG A 407 7.79 0.17 -23.77
N GLU A 408 7.73 1.31 -23.09
CA GLU A 408 8.15 1.45 -21.69
C GLU A 408 7.05 0.96 -20.77
N LEU A 409 7.45 0.43 -19.61
CA LEU A 409 6.52 0.01 -18.57
C LEU A 409 5.86 1.25 -17.94
N GLN A 410 4.57 1.14 -17.65
CA GLN A 410 3.79 2.17 -16.95
C GLN A 410 2.80 1.53 -15.97
N VAL A 411 2.41 2.31 -14.96
CA VAL A 411 1.37 1.92 -13.99
C VAL A 411 0.12 2.75 -14.25
N GLN A 412 -1.00 2.09 -14.50
CA GLN A 412 -2.31 2.71 -14.38
C GLN A 412 -2.71 2.57 -12.91
N TRP A 413 -2.73 3.68 -12.18
CA TRP A 413 -3.02 3.71 -10.75
C TRP A 413 -4.24 4.59 -10.48
N ASP A 414 -5.25 4.03 -9.82
CA ASP A 414 -6.46 4.73 -9.43
C ASP A 414 -6.26 5.37 -8.06
N VAL A 415 -5.72 6.59 -8.09
CA VAL A 415 -5.48 7.39 -6.88
C VAL A 415 -6.79 7.65 -6.12
N PRO A 416 -7.89 8.15 -6.74
CA PRO A 416 -9.13 8.44 -6.02
C PRO A 416 -9.67 7.28 -5.20
N ALA A 417 -9.68 6.06 -5.74
CA ALA A 417 -10.18 4.88 -5.03
C ALA A 417 -9.35 4.50 -3.78
N ASN A 418 -8.10 4.94 -3.71
CA ASN A 418 -7.16 4.62 -2.63
C ASN A 418 -6.88 5.81 -1.69
N LEU A 419 -7.31 7.03 -2.03
CA LEU A 419 -7.14 8.23 -1.19
C LEU A 419 -7.63 8.08 0.25
N PRO A 420 -8.77 7.43 0.55
CA PRO A 420 -9.22 7.27 1.94
C PRO A 420 -8.21 6.57 2.84
N LEU A 421 -7.50 5.55 2.32
CA LEU A 421 -6.43 4.87 3.04
C LEU A 421 -5.26 5.83 3.31
N TYR A 422 -4.75 6.47 2.26
CA TYR A 422 -3.59 7.37 2.37
C TYR A 422 -3.85 8.57 3.27
N ARG A 423 -5.07 9.11 3.29
CA ARG A 423 -5.44 10.20 4.21
C ARG A 423 -5.45 9.77 5.67
N THR A 424 -5.92 8.56 5.96
CA THR A 424 -5.89 8.04 7.33
C THR A 424 -4.44 7.81 7.78
N GLN A 425 -3.56 7.40 6.85
CA GLN A 425 -2.12 7.29 7.09
C GLN A 425 -1.46 8.67 7.32
N GLU A 426 -1.78 9.69 6.51
CA GLU A 426 -1.34 11.08 6.73
C GLU A 426 -1.73 11.57 8.12
N GLN A 427 -2.97 11.33 8.51
CA GLN A 427 -3.53 11.80 9.77
C GLN A 427 -2.81 11.21 10.98
N LEU A 428 -2.50 9.90 10.95
CA LEU A 428 -1.68 9.28 12.00
C LEU A 428 -0.24 9.80 11.99
N CYS A 429 0.35 10.03 10.81
CA CYS A 429 1.70 10.63 10.72
C CYS A 429 1.73 12.02 11.37
N GLU A 430 0.69 12.83 11.17
CA GLU A 430 0.54 14.14 11.82
C GLU A 430 0.37 14.03 13.33
N ASP A 431 -0.41 13.06 13.82
CA ASP A 431 -0.58 12.81 15.27
C ASP A 431 0.73 12.42 15.94
N VAL A 432 1.48 11.50 15.31
CA VAL A 432 2.78 11.04 15.79
C VAL A 432 3.78 12.21 15.78
N ALA A 433 3.84 12.98 14.69
CA ALA A 433 4.70 14.16 14.63
C ALA A 433 4.37 15.20 15.72
N ARG A 434 3.08 15.44 15.97
CA ARG A 434 2.62 16.35 17.03
C ARG A 434 3.01 15.85 18.42
N ALA A 435 2.91 14.54 18.67
CA ALA A 435 3.35 13.92 19.92
C ALA A 435 4.87 14.02 20.15
N LEU A 436 5.64 14.12 19.05
CA LEU A 436 7.08 14.41 19.04
C LEU A 436 7.41 15.91 19.10
N GLY A 437 6.40 16.79 19.13
CA GLY A 437 6.55 18.23 19.22
C GLY A 437 6.88 18.95 17.90
N THR A 438 6.57 18.33 16.76
CA THR A 438 6.82 18.87 15.42
C THR A 438 5.63 18.63 14.47
N ARG A 439 5.82 18.80 13.16
CA ARG A 439 4.84 18.53 12.10
C ARG A 439 5.36 17.44 11.17
N ALA A 440 4.43 16.69 10.56
CA ALA A 440 4.78 15.74 9.53
C ALA A 440 5.13 16.48 8.23
N ALA A 441 6.08 15.92 7.50
CA ALA A 441 6.50 16.33 6.17
C ALA A 441 6.28 15.14 5.21
N PHE A 442 5.77 15.42 4.03
CA PHE A 442 5.42 14.40 3.05
C PHE A 442 6.27 14.54 1.79
N ASN A 443 6.34 13.47 1.00
CA ASN A 443 7.05 13.52 -0.28
C ASN A 443 6.41 14.59 -1.20
N PRO A 444 7.18 15.52 -1.80
CA PRO A 444 6.64 16.55 -2.69
C PRO A 444 5.83 16.01 -3.89
N LEU A 445 6.17 14.81 -4.40
CA LEU A 445 5.39 14.15 -5.46
C LEU A 445 4.00 13.72 -4.96
N TRP A 446 3.92 13.31 -3.70
CA TRP A 446 2.65 13.02 -3.06
C TRP A 446 1.85 14.31 -2.82
N GLU A 447 2.46 15.34 -2.23
CA GLU A 447 1.78 16.61 -1.93
C GLU A 447 1.21 17.32 -3.17
N ARG A 448 1.90 17.20 -4.32
CA ARG A 448 1.53 17.92 -5.55
C ARG A 448 0.74 17.09 -6.54
N LEU A 449 1.05 15.80 -6.66
CA LEU A 449 0.52 14.92 -7.71
C LEU A 449 -0.20 13.67 -7.15
N HIS A 450 -0.20 13.47 -5.82
CA HIS A 450 -0.73 12.28 -5.17
C HIS A 450 -0.15 10.98 -5.75
N LEU A 451 1.11 11.02 -6.19
CA LEU A 451 1.82 9.86 -6.71
C LEU A 451 2.49 9.12 -5.56
N PRO A 452 2.07 7.87 -5.25
CA PRO A 452 2.71 7.09 -4.20
C PRO A 452 4.11 6.63 -4.61
N VAL A 453 4.89 6.23 -3.60
CA VAL A 453 6.14 5.50 -3.75
C VAL A 453 5.95 4.15 -3.08
N SER A 454 6.28 3.05 -3.76
CA SER A 454 6.14 1.71 -3.21
C SER A 454 7.45 0.93 -3.24
N VAL A 455 7.75 0.30 -2.09
CA VAL A 455 8.80 -0.70 -1.90
C VAL A 455 8.21 -2.11 -1.81
N HIS A 456 6.89 -2.23 -1.59
CA HIS A 456 6.14 -3.46 -1.41
C HIS A 456 5.22 -3.74 -2.61
N ASN A 457 5.81 -3.85 -3.79
CA ASN A 457 5.06 -4.09 -5.02
C ASN A 457 4.53 -5.53 -5.08
N LEU A 458 3.22 -5.68 -5.35
CA LEU A 458 2.52 -6.96 -5.38
C LEU A 458 1.58 -7.04 -6.59
N GLY A 459 1.28 -8.26 -7.04
CA GLY A 459 0.37 -8.51 -8.16
C GLY A 459 0.97 -8.18 -9.54
N GLY A 460 0.11 -8.25 -10.56
CA GLY A 460 0.51 -8.22 -11.97
C GLY A 460 0.48 -9.60 -12.64
N CYS A 461 0.71 -10.67 -11.89
CA CYS A 461 0.55 -12.06 -12.34
C CYS A 461 -0.32 -12.84 -11.34
N ALA A 462 -1.49 -12.30 -10.97
CA ALA A 462 -2.31 -12.85 -9.90
C ALA A 462 -2.71 -14.33 -10.13
N MET A 463 -2.68 -15.13 -9.06
CA MET A 463 -3.23 -16.48 -9.02
C MET A 463 -4.76 -16.47 -9.06
N ALA A 464 -5.34 -17.41 -9.81
CA ALA A 464 -6.76 -17.74 -9.85
C ALA A 464 -6.96 -19.18 -10.36
N GLU A 465 -8.10 -19.79 -10.02
CA GLU A 465 -8.49 -21.13 -10.46
C GLU A 465 -8.56 -21.22 -12.00
N GLU A 466 -9.10 -20.18 -12.63
CA GLU A 466 -9.32 -20.14 -14.08
C GLU A 466 -8.54 -19.01 -14.77
N PRO A 467 -8.11 -19.22 -16.03
CA PRO A 467 -7.37 -18.21 -16.81
C PRO A 467 -8.16 -16.93 -17.08
N ALA A 468 -9.48 -16.97 -16.97
CA ALA A 468 -10.35 -15.80 -17.13
C ALA A 468 -10.21 -14.78 -15.97
N TYR A 469 -9.73 -15.22 -14.80
CA TYR A 469 -9.66 -14.41 -13.58
C TYR A 469 -8.23 -14.15 -13.10
N GLY A 470 -7.22 -14.84 -13.64
CA GLY A 470 -5.82 -14.67 -13.26
C GLY A 470 -4.84 -15.09 -14.36
N VAL A 471 -3.55 -14.93 -14.08
CA VAL A 471 -2.44 -15.35 -14.97
C VAL A 471 -1.94 -16.73 -14.60
N LEU A 472 -1.98 -17.04 -13.30
CA LEU A 472 -1.44 -18.27 -12.75
C LEU A 472 -2.56 -19.14 -12.17
N ASN A 473 -2.37 -20.45 -12.16
CA ASN A 473 -3.16 -21.34 -11.33
C ASN A 473 -2.82 -21.16 -9.83
N PRO A 474 -3.57 -21.78 -8.90
CA PRO A 474 -3.34 -21.64 -7.46
C PRO A 474 -1.98 -22.15 -6.94
N HIS A 475 -1.18 -22.82 -7.78
CA HIS A 475 0.17 -23.29 -7.48
C HIS A 475 1.26 -22.43 -8.12
N GLY A 476 0.88 -21.30 -8.75
CA GLY A 476 1.80 -20.36 -9.38
C GLY A 476 2.24 -20.75 -10.79
N GLU A 477 1.68 -21.79 -11.40
CA GLU A 477 1.96 -22.14 -12.80
C GLU A 477 1.18 -21.23 -13.75
N VAL A 478 1.82 -20.76 -14.80
CA VAL A 478 1.19 -19.91 -15.82
C VAL A 478 0.17 -20.72 -16.61
N HIS A 479 -1.07 -20.26 -16.65
CA HIS A 479 -2.12 -20.89 -17.44
C HIS A 479 -1.70 -20.97 -18.92
N GLY A 480 -1.84 -22.15 -19.53
CA GLY A 480 -1.47 -22.40 -20.93
C GLY A 480 0.02 -22.66 -21.18
N TYR A 481 0.89 -22.54 -20.17
CA TYR A 481 2.34 -22.76 -20.30
C TYR A 481 2.86 -23.75 -19.24
N PRO A 482 2.72 -25.07 -19.47
CA PRO A 482 3.15 -26.09 -18.52
C PRO A 482 4.65 -26.02 -18.20
N GLY A 483 4.99 -25.97 -16.93
CA GLY A 483 6.37 -25.85 -16.46
C GLY A 483 6.90 -24.41 -16.35
N LEU A 484 6.09 -23.40 -16.68
CA LEU A 484 6.40 -21.99 -16.43
C LEU A 484 5.69 -21.53 -15.15
N TYR A 485 6.43 -21.07 -14.15
CA TYR A 485 5.90 -20.66 -12.85
C TYR A 485 6.29 -19.22 -12.52
N VAL A 486 5.50 -18.56 -11.69
CA VAL A 486 5.82 -17.29 -11.02
C VAL A 486 5.66 -17.50 -9.51
N MET A 487 6.71 -17.21 -8.74
CA MET A 487 6.74 -17.48 -7.29
C MET A 487 7.16 -16.27 -6.44
N ASP A 488 7.14 -15.06 -7.00
CA ASP A 488 7.44 -13.83 -6.28
C ASP A 488 6.16 -13.00 -5.99
N GLY A 489 6.35 -11.74 -5.58
CA GLY A 489 5.26 -10.80 -5.29
C GLY A 489 4.26 -10.61 -6.44
N ALA A 490 4.62 -10.89 -7.70
CA ALA A 490 3.67 -10.82 -8.82
C ALA A 490 2.51 -11.80 -8.68
N ALA A 491 2.74 -12.95 -8.02
CA ALA A 491 1.75 -14.01 -7.86
C ALA A 491 0.65 -13.66 -6.85
N LEU A 492 0.94 -12.76 -5.90
CA LEU A 492 0.00 -12.40 -4.84
C LEU A 492 -1.19 -11.61 -5.43
N PRO A 493 -2.44 -12.03 -5.18
CA PRO A 493 -3.59 -11.49 -5.88
C PRO A 493 -4.14 -10.17 -5.30
N VAL A 494 -3.72 -9.79 -4.09
CA VAL A 494 -4.12 -8.57 -3.37
C VAL A 494 -2.96 -8.06 -2.51
N GLY A 495 -3.01 -6.79 -2.12
CA GLY A 495 -2.15 -6.22 -1.09
C GLY A 495 -2.36 -6.90 0.26
N VAL A 496 -1.26 -7.24 0.94
CA VAL A 496 -1.31 -7.96 2.23
C VAL A 496 -1.39 -7.02 3.44
N GLY A 497 -1.14 -5.72 3.25
CA GLY A 497 -1.24 -4.67 4.28
C GLY A 497 -0.13 -4.69 5.34
N VAL A 498 0.73 -5.72 5.35
CA VAL A 498 1.92 -5.84 6.19
C VAL A 498 3.18 -5.92 5.32
N ASN A 499 4.37 -5.90 5.91
CA ASN A 499 5.62 -6.14 5.17
C ASN A 499 5.55 -7.50 4.43
N PRO A 500 5.63 -7.55 3.10
CA PRO A 500 5.19 -8.71 2.31
C PRO A 500 6.24 -9.82 2.17
N SER A 501 7.49 -9.59 2.58
CA SER A 501 8.60 -10.56 2.42
C SER A 501 8.24 -11.95 2.94
N SER A 502 7.63 -11.99 4.12
CA SER A 502 7.15 -13.19 4.79
C SER A 502 6.08 -13.91 3.97
N SER A 503 5.08 -13.18 3.49
CA SER A 503 3.97 -13.73 2.69
C SER A 503 4.45 -14.26 1.33
N ILE A 504 5.36 -13.53 0.68
CA ILE A 504 5.97 -13.97 -0.59
C ILE A 504 6.71 -15.29 -0.37
N ALA A 505 7.54 -15.37 0.67
CA ALA A 505 8.29 -16.60 0.97
C ALA A 505 7.38 -17.76 1.37
N ALA A 506 6.35 -17.53 2.20
CA ALA A 506 5.42 -18.57 2.64
C ALA A 506 4.58 -19.13 1.48
N VAL A 507 4.09 -18.26 0.59
CA VAL A 507 3.39 -18.68 -0.64
C VAL A 507 4.33 -19.44 -1.57
N ALA A 508 5.58 -19.00 -1.72
CA ALA A 508 6.57 -19.71 -2.52
C ALA A 508 6.89 -21.10 -1.94
N GLU A 509 7.02 -21.24 -0.61
CA GLU A 509 7.25 -22.52 0.06
C GLU A 509 6.10 -23.49 -0.20
N ARG A 510 4.86 -23.03 -0.01
CA ARG A 510 3.65 -23.82 -0.30
C ARG A 510 3.63 -24.29 -1.75
N ASN A 511 3.89 -23.38 -2.69
CA ASN A 511 3.75 -23.67 -4.11
C ASN A 511 4.87 -24.57 -4.64
N VAL A 512 6.13 -24.32 -4.26
CA VAL A 512 7.24 -25.17 -4.68
C VAL A 512 7.15 -26.57 -4.07
N GLU A 513 6.62 -26.71 -2.84
CA GLU A 513 6.35 -28.01 -2.23
C GLU A 513 5.40 -28.84 -3.10
N GLN A 514 4.31 -28.25 -3.60
CA GLN A 514 3.39 -28.96 -4.51
C GLN A 514 4.03 -29.33 -5.84
N VAL A 515 4.83 -28.43 -6.43
CA VAL A 515 5.58 -28.72 -7.65
C VAL A 515 6.51 -29.90 -7.43
N ILE A 516 7.26 -29.94 -6.33
CA ILE A 516 8.18 -31.04 -6.02
C ILE A 516 7.43 -32.35 -5.86
N ARG A 517 6.31 -32.37 -5.12
CA ARG A 517 5.49 -33.56 -4.94
C ARG A 517 5.05 -34.17 -6.27
N GLN A 518 4.62 -33.33 -7.21
CA GLN A 518 4.22 -33.77 -8.54
C GLN A 518 5.41 -34.25 -9.38
N VAL A 519 6.48 -33.47 -9.43
CA VAL A 519 7.65 -33.76 -10.29
C VAL A 519 8.41 -35.01 -9.84
N LYS A 520 8.43 -35.28 -8.54
CA LYS A 520 9.14 -36.41 -7.95
C LYS A 520 8.26 -37.63 -7.71
N ASP A 521 6.95 -37.53 -8.01
CA ASP A 521 5.94 -38.52 -7.59
C ASP A 521 6.06 -38.87 -6.09
N ALA A 522 6.18 -37.82 -5.27
CA ALA A 522 6.51 -37.90 -3.85
C ALA A 522 5.48 -37.12 -3.03
N PRO A 523 4.23 -37.60 -2.87
CA PRO A 523 3.11 -36.84 -2.29
C PRO A 523 3.35 -36.36 -0.84
N ASN A 524 4.25 -37.03 -0.12
CA ASN A 524 4.61 -36.70 1.27
C ASN A 524 5.87 -35.83 1.39
N TRP A 525 6.41 -35.32 0.29
CA TRP A 525 7.59 -34.45 0.35
C TRP A 525 7.26 -33.17 1.13
N VAL A 526 8.16 -32.82 2.05
CA VAL A 526 8.16 -31.57 2.82
C VAL A 526 9.59 -31.07 2.94
N ALA A 527 9.76 -29.77 3.17
CA ALA A 527 11.08 -29.20 3.41
C ALA A 527 11.77 -29.90 4.60
N PRO A 528 13.06 -30.26 4.51
CA PRO A 528 13.78 -30.94 5.60
C PRO A 528 13.73 -30.19 6.94
N GLU A 529 13.71 -28.86 6.91
CA GLU A 529 13.65 -28.00 8.09
C GLU A 529 12.27 -27.98 8.77
N ARG A 530 11.21 -28.53 8.15
CA ARG A 530 9.89 -28.73 8.79
C ARG A 530 9.81 -30.01 9.60
N VAL A 531 10.72 -30.96 9.41
CA VAL A 531 10.71 -32.23 10.15
C VAL A 531 11.45 -32.03 11.47
N PRO A 532 10.81 -32.23 12.65
CA PRO A 532 11.50 -32.16 13.93
C PRO A 532 12.61 -33.21 13.96
N THR A 533 13.86 -32.80 13.80
CA THR A 533 14.99 -33.71 13.83
C THR A 533 15.41 -33.91 15.28
N LYS A 534 15.36 -35.17 15.76
CA LYS A 534 15.95 -35.56 17.06
C LYS A 534 17.49 -35.44 17.08
N ALA A 535 18.12 -35.20 15.94
CA ALA A 535 19.50 -34.82 15.78
C ALA A 535 19.64 -34.13 14.43
N ALA A 536 20.22 -32.92 14.39
CA ALA A 536 20.56 -32.28 13.13
C ALA A 536 21.48 -33.21 12.31
N PRO A 537 21.27 -33.40 11.00
CA PRO A 537 22.22 -34.15 10.20
C PRO A 537 23.55 -33.41 10.21
N ALA A 538 24.60 -34.07 10.71
CA ALA A 538 25.96 -33.57 10.66
C ALA A 538 26.36 -33.37 9.20
N TYR A 539 26.55 -32.11 8.79
CA TYR A 539 27.14 -31.78 7.50
C TYR A 539 28.61 -32.23 7.52
N PRO A 540 29.12 -32.90 6.46
CA PRO A 540 30.49 -33.39 6.48
C PRO A 540 31.47 -32.20 6.53
N PRO A 541 32.42 -32.18 7.50
CA PRO A 541 33.40 -31.12 7.59
C PRO A 541 34.37 -31.22 6.42
N ARG A 542 34.65 -30.10 5.75
CA ARG A 542 35.90 -29.96 4.99
C ARG A 542 37.05 -29.81 5.98
N VAL A 543 38.04 -30.67 5.85
CA VAL A 543 39.25 -30.76 6.69
C VAL A 543 40.03 -29.44 6.67
N SER A 544 40.24 -28.81 7.83
CA SER A 544 41.57 -28.57 8.42
C SER A 544 41.48 -28.00 9.85
N MET A 545 42.46 -28.36 10.67
CA MET A 545 42.49 -28.35 12.15
C MET A 545 42.43 -26.99 12.84
N ARG A 546 41.65 -26.90 13.93
CA ARG A 546 42.12 -26.64 15.31
C ARG A 546 40.97 -26.85 16.31
N MET A 547 41.24 -27.61 17.37
CA MET A 547 40.29 -27.85 18.47
C MET A 547 40.01 -26.55 19.23
N MET A 548 38.73 -26.18 19.32
CA MET A 548 38.20 -25.22 20.29
C MET A 548 37.16 -25.94 21.17
N PRO A 549 36.94 -25.50 22.42
CA PRO A 549 36.04 -26.18 23.33
C PRO A 549 34.60 -26.14 22.82
N GLU A 550 33.82 -27.17 23.11
CA GLU A 550 32.37 -27.19 22.89
C GLU A 550 31.73 -25.98 23.57
N VAL A 551 31.37 -24.97 22.78
CA VAL A 551 30.39 -23.97 23.19
C VAL A 551 29.06 -24.67 23.05
N GLU A 552 28.40 -24.96 24.17
CA GLU A 552 26.99 -25.35 24.17
C GLU A 552 26.23 -24.33 23.33
N THR A 553 25.77 -24.77 22.16
CA THR A 553 24.81 -24.01 21.37
C THR A 553 23.54 -23.97 22.20
N VAL A 554 23.37 -22.92 23.00
CA VAL A 554 22.07 -22.56 23.55
C VAL A 554 21.14 -22.53 22.35
N ALA A 555 20.20 -23.47 22.31
CA ALA A 555 19.14 -23.46 21.33
C ALA A 555 18.46 -22.10 21.47
N SER A 556 18.77 -21.16 20.56
CA SER A 556 17.98 -19.95 20.43
C SER A 556 16.54 -20.44 20.31
N PRO A 557 15.62 -20.01 21.19
CA PRO A 557 14.23 -20.31 20.99
C PRO A 557 13.89 -19.64 19.67
N VAL A 558 13.87 -20.42 18.60
CA VAL A 558 13.15 -20.07 17.38
C VAL A 558 11.79 -19.69 17.90
N VAL A 559 11.37 -18.46 17.63
CA VAL A 559 10.05 -17.97 18.00
C VAL A 559 9.05 -18.73 17.14
N SER A 560 8.80 -20.00 17.49
CA SER A 560 7.78 -20.83 16.90
C SER A 560 6.45 -20.28 17.38
N GLY A 561 5.62 -19.78 16.47
CA GLY A 561 4.22 -19.51 16.73
C GLY A 561 3.82 -18.15 17.30
N THR A 562 4.71 -17.26 17.77
CA THR A 562 4.25 -15.91 18.19
C THR A 562 4.24 -14.95 17.00
N ASP A 563 3.04 -14.72 16.47
CA ASP A 563 2.76 -13.59 15.60
C ASP A 563 2.52 -12.36 16.47
N PRO A 564 3.39 -11.34 16.47
CA PRO A 564 3.25 -10.19 17.35
C PRO A 564 2.00 -9.36 17.04
N LEU A 565 1.39 -9.52 15.85
CA LEU A 565 0.09 -8.94 15.55
C LEU A 565 -1.08 -9.66 16.23
N GLY A 566 -0.91 -10.92 16.65
CA GLY A 566 -1.91 -11.68 17.39
C GLY A 566 -2.16 -11.15 18.80
N ASP A 567 -1.17 -10.45 19.37
CA ASP A 567 -1.26 -9.84 20.71
C ASP A 567 -1.84 -8.42 20.69
N VAL A 568 -2.05 -7.84 19.50
CA VAL A 568 -2.58 -6.49 19.34
C VAL A 568 -4.10 -6.49 19.60
N VAL A 569 -4.55 -5.57 20.48
CA VAL A 569 -5.96 -5.42 20.82
C VAL A 569 -6.49 -4.10 20.27
N VAL A 570 -7.51 -4.20 19.40
CA VAL A 570 -8.27 -3.04 18.91
C VAL A 570 -9.52 -2.88 19.79
N PRO A 571 -9.78 -1.67 20.36
CA PRO A 571 -10.95 -1.44 21.21
C PRO A 571 -12.30 -1.73 20.53
N PRO A 572 -13.36 -2.09 21.28
CA PRO A 572 -14.73 -2.17 20.77
C PRO A 572 -15.19 -0.78 20.28
N GLY A 573 -15.27 -0.60 18.96
CA GLY A 573 -15.48 0.71 18.31
C GLY A 573 -14.38 1.10 17.32
N GLY A 574 -13.31 0.32 17.25
CA GLY A 574 -12.17 0.57 16.38
C GLY A 574 -11.08 1.35 17.10
N THR A 575 -10.15 1.85 16.31
CA THR A 575 -9.00 2.60 16.78
C THR A 575 -9.41 3.98 17.29
N VAL A 576 -8.72 4.48 18.32
CA VAL A 576 -8.97 5.81 18.89
C VAL A 576 -8.93 6.85 17.78
N ALA A 577 -10.04 7.54 17.54
CA ALA A 577 -10.15 8.52 16.46
C ALA A 577 -9.02 9.54 16.55
N SER A 578 -8.42 9.87 15.41
CA SER A 578 -7.35 10.84 15.38
C SER A 578 -7.85 12.22 15.84
N PRO A 579 -7.12 12.90 16.75
CA PRO A 579 -7.41 14.28 17.14
C PRO A 579 -7.05 15.31 16.05
N THR A 580 -6.35 14.90 14.99
CA THR A 580 -6.03 15.77 13.85
C THR A 580 -7.28 15.95 12.97
N PRO A 581 -7.74 17.18 12.71
CA PRO A 581 -8.91 17.38 11.87
C PRO A 581 -8.58 17.08 10.40
N VAL A 582 -9.39 16.25 9.74
CA VAL A 582 -9.32 15.99 8.29
C VAL A 582 -9.86 17.18 7.49
N VAL A 583 -9.38 17.34 6.25
CA VAL A 583 -9.91 18.37 5.34
C VAL A 583 -11.39 18.10 5.08
N GLY A 584 -12.23 18.98 5.60
CA GLY A 584 -13.67 18.96 5.42
C GLY A 584 -14.15 20.17 4.64
N LEU A 585 -15.44 20.18 4.33
CA LEU A 585 -16.08 21.29 3.66
C LEU A 585 -17.43 21.55 4.31
N ARG A 586 -17.79 22.81 4.53
CA ARG A 586 -19.17 23.17 4.86
C ARG A 586 -19.67 24.31 4.00
N PHE A 587 -20.96 24.31 3.75
CA PHE A 587 -21.67 25.41 3.08
C PHE A 587 -23.12 25.45 3.56
N THR A 588 -23.74 26.62 3.47
CA THR A 588 -25.13 26.84 3.86
C THR A 588 -25.99 27.00 2.62
N GLU A 589 -27.03 26.18 2.51
CA GLU A 589 -28.01 26.20 1.43
C GLU A 589 -29.36 26.70 1.95
N ARG A 590 -30.02 27.52 1.14
CA ARG A 590 -31.38 28.00 1.37
C ARG A 590 -32.24 27.66 0.16
N MET A 591 -33.31 26.90 0.35
CA MET A 591 -34.24 26.55 -0.72
C MET A 591 -35.67 26.85 -0.31
N LYS A 592 -36.51 27.22 -1.28
CA LYS A 592 -37.92 27.61 -1.08
C LYS A 592 -38.81 26.99 -2.13
N GLY A 593 -40.05 26.66 -1.77
CA GLY A 593 -41.03 26.15 -2.70
C GLY A 593 -42.35 25.81 -2.02
N PHE A 594 -43.02 24.78 -2.53
CA PHE A 594 -44.39 24.47 -2.15
C PHE A 594 -44.61 22.97 -2.04
N LEU A 595 -45.27 22.53 -0.96
CA LEU A 595 -45.67 21.14 -0.73
C LEU A 595 -47.19 21.09 -0.54
N GLN A 596 -47.86 20.18 -1.24
CA GLN A 596 -49.31 19.96 -1.10
C GLN A 596 -49.57 18.79 -0.14
N PRO A 597 -50.28 19.03 0.99
CA PRO A 597 -50.74 17.95 1.86
C PRO A 597 -51.70 17.00 1.14
N ASN A 598 -51.56 15.69 1.39
CA ASN A 598 -52.41 14.63 0.88
C ASN A 598 -52.64 14.68 -0.65
N HIS A 599 -51.59 14.97 -1.43
CA HIS A 599 -51.69 14.96 -2.88
C HIS A 599 -52.06 13.55 -3.38
N PRO A 600 -53.05 13.41 -4.29
CA PRO A 600 -53.57 12.10 -4.69
C PRO A 600 -52.58 11.24 -5.47
N SER A 601 -51.55 11.84 -6.08
CA SER A 601 -50.44 11.12 -6.71
C SER A 601 -49.12 11.55 -6.07
N PRO A 602 -48.48 10.71 -5.24
CA PRO A 602 -47.23 11.04 -4.57
C PRO A 602 -46.03 11.23 -5.52
N GLU A 603 -46.15 10.79 -6.78
CA GLU A 603 -45.11 10.92 -7.81
C GLU A 603 -45.27 12.17 -8.69
N ASP A 604 -46.45 12.82 -8.66
CA ASP A 604 -46.69 14.06 -9.40
C ASP A 604 -46.23 15.30 -8.61
N PHE A 605 -44.91 15.47 -8.52
CA PHE A 605 -44.30 16.60 -7.81
C PHE A 605 -44.67 17.96 -8.40
N ALA A 606 -44.76 18.09 -9.73
CA ALA A 606 -45.05 19.36 -10.39
C ALA A 606 -46.52 19.77 -10.22
N GLY A 607 -47.46 18.82 -10.31
CA GLY A 607 -48.87 19.03 -9.96
C GLY A 607 -49.03 19.42 -8.50
N ALA A 608 -48.35 18.71 -7.60
CA ALA A 608 -48.38 18.98 -6.17
C ALA A 608 -47.81 20.37 -5.83
N ALA A 609 -46.69 20.77 -6.43
CA ALA A 609 -46.11 22.11 -6.23
C ALA A 609 -47.07 23.23 -6.70
N ARG A 610 -47.74 23.07 -7.86
CA ARG A 610 -48.73 24.03 -8.35
C ARG A 610 -49.97 24.12 -7.45
N ALA A 611 -50.43 22.98 -6.92
CA ALA A 611 -51.54 22.94 -5.98
C ALA A 611 -51.17 23.63 -4.66
N GLY A 612 -50.00 23.30 -4.11
CA GLY A 612 -49.45 23.93 -2.91
C GLY A 612 -49.28 25.44 -3.08
N GLN A 613 -48.82 25.90 -4.25
CA GLN A 613 -48.71 27.33 -4.55
C GLN A 613 -50.07 28.04 -4.54
N ARG A 614 -51.11 27.47 -5.17
CA ARG A 614 -52.47 28.03 -5.12
C ARG A 614 -53.05 28.05 -3.72
N GLY A 615 -52.72 27.04 -2.90
CA GLY A 615 -53.14 26.94 -1.50
C GLY A 615 -52.26 27.71 -0.51
N GLY A 616 -51.19 28.36 -0.97
CA GLY A 616 -50.22 29.04 -0.11
C GLY A 616 -49.44 28.11 0.84
N GLN A 617 -49.30 26.83 0.51
CA GLN A 617 -48.60 25.82 1.30
C GLN A 617 -47.09 25.87 1.03
N THR A 618 -46.41 26.79 1.73
CA THR A 618 -44.98 27.06 1.55
C THR A 618 -44.11 26.05 2.30
N ALA A 619 -42.98 25.70 1.69
CA ALA A 619 -41.89 24.97 2.32
C ALA A 619 -40.56 25.66 2.05
N GLU A 620 -39.74 25.82 3.09
CA GLU A 620 -38.44 26.47 3.05
C GLU A 620 -37.50 25.80 4.03
N PHE A 621 -36.21 25.73 3.71
CA PHE A 621 -35.19 25.42 4.70
C PHE A 621 -33.98 26.33 4.55
N VAL A 622 -33.27 26.51 5.68
CA VAL A 622 -31.91 27.06 5.72
C VAL A 622 -31.08 26.06 6.48
N VAL A 623 -30.18 25.36 5.78
CA VAL A 623 -29.36 24.30 6.36
C VAL A 623 -27.91 24.48 6.01
N THR A 624 -27.04 24.23 6.98
CA THR A 624 -25.62 24.03 6.76
C THR A 624 -25.34 22.56 6.54
N ILE A 625 -24.79 22.24 5.37
CA ILE A 625 -24.26 20.93 5.04
C ILE A 625 -22.80 20.93 5.44
N THR A 626 -22.41 19.95 6.27
CA THR A 626 -21.03 19.74 6.69
C THR A 626 -20.56 18.38 6.18
N LEU A 627 -19.46 18.38 5.44
CA LEU A 627 -18.72 17.22 4.96
C LEU A 627 -17.48 17.12 5.84
N PRO A 628 -17.50 16.33 6.94
CA PRO A 628 -16.41 16.33 7.91
C PRO A 628 -15.11 15.84 7.30
N ASN A 629 -15.20 14.89 6.37
CA ASN A 629 -14.10 14.37 5.58
C ASN A 629 -14.49 14.45 4.10
N LEU A 630 -13.98 15.48 3.40
CA LEU A 630 -14.30 15.70 1.99
C LEU A 630 -13.87 14.50 1.14
N ASP A 631 -12.70 13.92 1.40
CA ASP A 631 -12.16 12.85 0.56
C ASP A 631 -12.95 11.56 0.68
N ARG A 632 -13.33 11.19 1.90
CA ARG A 632 -14.21 10.03 2.13
C ARG A 632 -15.57 10.25 1.49
N PHE A 633 -16.12 11.46 1.60
CA PHE A 633 -17.38 11.83 0.98
C PHE A 633 -17.34 11.77 -0.55
N LEU A 634 -16.25 12.21 -1.18
CA LEU A 634 -16.08 12.14 -2.64
C LEU A 634 -15.79 10.71 -3.15
N ALA A 635 -15.21 9.84 -2.32
CA ALA A 635 -14.80 8.49 -2.72
C ALA A 635 -15.84 7.40 -2.45
N GLN A 636 -16.81 7.63 -1.56
CA GLN A 636 -17.81 6.64 -1.14
C GLN A 636 -19.23 7.12 -1.42
N GLU A 637 -19.94 6.44 -2.31
CA GLU A 637 -21.34 6.75 -2.69
C GLU A 637 -22.32 6.72 -1.49
N SER A 638 -22.02 5.92 -0.47
CA SER A 638 -22.84 5.77 0.74
C SER A 638 -22.58 6.84 1.81
N HIS A 639 -21.52 7.64 1.69
CA HIS A 639 -21.10 8.51 2.78
C HIS A 639 -21.94 9.79 2.83
N GLY A 640 -22.61 10.01 3.96
CA GLY A 640 -23.47 11.17 4.18
C GLY A 640 -22.71 12.37 4.72
N GLY A 641 -22.95 13.54 4.14
CA GLY A 641 -22.78 14.83 4.80
C GLY A 641 -23.82 15.02 5.90
N ILE A 642 -23.45 15.80 6.90
CA ILE A 642 -24.31 16.15 8.04
C ILE A 642 -25.11 17.40 7.67
N VAL A 643 -26.43 17.35 7.84
CA VAL A 643 -27.33 18.48 7.60
C VAL A 643 -27.84 19.01 8.94
N GLN A 644 -27.60 20.29 9.19
CA GLN A 644 -28.08 20.99 10.38
C GLN A 644 -28.69 22.32 10.00
N GLY A 645 -29.80 22.70 10.62
CA GLY A 645 -30.44 23.98 10.35
C GLY A 645 -31.91 23.94 10.69
N THR A 646 -32.67 24.79 10.01
CA THR A 646 -34.09 24.99 10.31
C THR A 646 -34.93 24.73 9.06
N LEU A 647 -36.01 23.97 9.25
CA LEU A 647 -37.04 23.68 8.28
C LEU A 647 -38.32 24.46 8.61
N HIS A 648 -38.98 25.00 7.61
CA HIS A 648 -40.27 25.65 7.68
C HIS A 648 -41.21 24.99 6.67
N VAL A 649 -42.21 24.24 7.15
CA VAL A 649 -43.27 23.70 6.30
C VAL A 649 -44.61 24.12 6.88
N ARG A 650 -45.37 24.91 6.12
CA ARG A 650 -46.65 25.46 6.57
C ARG A 650 -47.59 24.33 7.00
N GLY A 651 -48.13 24.43 8.21
CA GLY A 651 -49.03 23.43 8.79
C GLY A 651 -48.33 22.25 9.48
N PHE A 652 -47.02 22.11 9.35
CA PHE A 652 -46.24 21.02 9.97
C PHE A 652 -45.18 21.52 10.94
N THR A 653 -44.59 22.70 10.72
CA THR A 653 -43.57 23.28 11.61
C THR A 653 -44.14 24.46 12.42
N PRO A 654 -43.59 24.77 13.62
CA PRO A 654 -43.91 25.99 14.35
C PRO A 654 -43.60 27.27 13.56
N PRO A 655 -44.13 28.45 13.97
CA PRO A 655 -43.85 29.72 13.28
C PRO A 655 -42.35 30.07 13.17
N GLY A 656 -41.54 29.67 14.17
CA GLY A 656 -40.08 29.82 14.16
C GLY A 656 -39.32 28.74 13.38
N GLY A 657 -40.03 27.80 12.75
CA GLY A 657 -39.45 26.61 12.11
C GLY A 657 -39.18 25.48 13.10
N ALA A 658 -38.75 24.34 12.57
CA ALA A 658 -38.33 23.17 13.33
C ALA A 658 -36.84 22.88 13.04
N PRO A 659 -36.02 22.57 14.06
CA PRO A 659 -34.64 22.17 13.84
C PRO A 659 -34.57 20.81 13.13
N VAL A 660 -33.59 20.64 12.25
CA VAL A 660 -33.28 19.35 11.64
C VAL A 660 -32.51 18.49 12.66
N GLU A 661 -33.03 17.30 12.94
CA GLU A 661 -32.47 16.32 13.89
C GLU A 661 -31.68 15.26 13.12
N ASN A 662 -30.34 15.27 13.23
CA ASN A 662 -29.46 14.29 12.58
C ASN A 662 -29.67 14.16 11.06
N GLY A 663 -29.80 15.29 10.36
CA GLY A 663 -30.03 15.29 8.93
C GLY A 663 -28.85 14.74 8.13
N VAL A 664 -29.16 14.14 6.98
CA VAL A 664 -28.20 13.45 6.12
C VAL A 664 -28.30 13.99 4.69
N PHE A 665 -27.13 14.21 4.08
CA PHE A 665 -26.97 14.63 2.69
C PHE A 665 -26.09 13.62 1.95
N ASN A 666 -26.58 12.99 0.88
CA ASN A 666 -25.77 12.05 0.08
C ASN A 666 -25.64 12.54 -1.36
N LEU A 667 -24.45 12.37 -1.94
CA LEU A 667 -24.21 12.57 -3.37
C LEU A 667 -24.22 11.23 -4.10
N PHE A 668 -24.92 11.19 -5.23
CA PHE A 668 -24.86 10.11 -6.23
C PHE A 668 -25.22 8.71 -5.73
N VAL A 669 -26.38 8.58 -5.09
CA VAL A 669 -26.94 7.25 -4.81
C VAL A 669 -27.46 6.66 -6.12
N GLY A 670 -26.96 5.48 -6.50
CA GLY A 670 -27.34 4.78 -7.74
C GLY A 670 -28.83 4.42 -7.79
N THR A 671 -29.44 4.54 -8.97
CA THR A 671 -30.81 4.05 -9.24
C THR A 671 -30.76 2.76 -10.08
N GLU A 672 -31.90 2.11 -10.31
CA GLU A 672 -31.98 0.92 -11.18
C GLU A 672 -31.58 1.19 -12.65
N ARG A 673 -31.41 2.45 -13.05
CA ARG A 673 -30.97 2.88 -14.37
C ARG A 673 -29.54 3.39 -14.31
N PHE A 674 -28.65 2.80 -15.12
CA PHE A 674 -27.19 3.01 -15.08
C PHE A 674 -26.73 4.47 -15.33
N TYR A 675 -27.59 5.33 -15.90
CA TYR A 675 -27.28 6.72 -16.25
C TYR A 675 -27.93 7.76 -15.32
N GLU A 676 -28.73 7.34 -14.33
CA GLU A 676 -29.42 8.23 -13.40
C GLU A 676 -28.72 8.20 -12.03
N ARG A 677 -28.38 9.36 -11.49
CA ARG A 677 -27.83 9.49 -10.13
C ARG A 677 -28.65 10.47 -9.31
N ARG A 678 -28.81 10.21 -8.00
CA ARG A 678 -29.59 11.08 -7.11
C ARG A 678 -28.74 11.72 -6.02
N MET A 679 -29.03 12.98 -5.71
CA MET A 679 -28.59 13.62 -4.47
C MET A 679 -29.70 13.53 -3.43
N LEU A 680 -29.45 12.97 -2.26
CA LEU A 680 -30.47 12.77 -1.24
C LEU A 680 -30.36 13.80 -0.10
N TYR A 681 -31.51 14.30 0.34
CA TYR A 681 -31.69 15.17 1.49
C TYR A 681 -32.69 14.50 2.43
N LEU A 682 -32.19 13.97 3.55
CA LEU A 682 -33.01 13.37 4.59
C LEU A 682 -32.95 14.27 5.82
N MET A 683 -34.05 14.96 6.12
CA MET A 683 -34.09 15.93 7.22
C MET A 683 -35.21 15.58 8.19
N PRO A 684 -34.91 14.76 9.22
CA PRO A 684 -35.85 14.48 10.31
C PRO A 684 -36.11 15.76 11.13
N PHE A 685 -37.33 15.94 11.62
CA PHE A 685 -37.71 17.03 12.50
C PHE A 685 -38.96 16.71 13.30
N THR A 686 -39.13 17.35 14.44
CA THR A 686 -40.36 17.29 15.24
C THR A 686 -41.36 18.37 14.78
N GLY A 687 -42.58 17.94 14.45
CA GLY A 687 -43.66 18.81 13.98
C GLY A 687 -44.31 19.65 15.10
N VAL A 688 -45.15 20.60 14.71
CA VAL A 688 -45.90 21.48 15.62
C VAL A 688 -46.91 20.73 16.51
N ASP A 689 -47.31 19.54 16.08
CA ASP A 689 -48.15 18.58 16.82
C ASP A 689 -47.34 17.67 17.76
N GLY A 690 -46.03 17.86 17.86
CA GLY A 690 -45.11 17.04 18.64
C GLY A 690 -44.81 15.67 18.03
N GLN A 691 -45.24 15.40 16.79
CA GLN A 691 -45.00 14.14 16.10
C GLN A 691 -43.71 14.19 15.27
N PRO A 692 -43.00 13.06 15.10
CA PRO A 692 -41.83 12.99 14.23
C PRO A 692 -42.23 13.03 12.75
N TYR A 693 -41.46 13.77 11.95
CA TYR A 693 -41.59 13.85 10.50
C TYR A 693 -40.22 13.77 9.81
N LEU A 694 -40.23 13.34 8.56
CA LEU A 694 -39.04 13.31 7.70
C LEU A 694 -39.34 14.04 6.40
N LEU A 695 -38.56 15.09 6.10
CA LEU A 695 -38.46 15.60 4.74
C LEU A 695 -37.47 14.72 3.97
N ASP A 696 -38.00 13.96 3.02
CA ASP A 696 -37.27 13.05 2.12
C ASP A 696 -37.26 13.69 0.73
N GLY A 697 -36.13 14.32 0.41
CA GLY A 697 -35.93 15.06 -0.83
C GLY A 697 -34.83 14.44 -1.69
N TYR A 698 -34.96 14.54 -3.00
CA TYR A 698 -33.86 14.24 -3.90
C TYR A 698 -33.75 15.20 -5.09
N LYS A 699 -32.51 15.40 -5.57
CA LYS A 699 -32.20 16.05 -6.85
C LYS A 699 -31.80 14.97 -7.85
N GLU A 700 -32.24 15.10 -9.10
CA GLU A 700 -31.80 14.22 -10.19
C GLU A 700 -30.56 14.85 -10.85
N VAL A 701 -29.56 14.03 -11.13
CA VAL A 701 -28.35 14.46 -11.84
C VAL A 701 -28.18 13.58 -13.09
N ASN A 702 -28.33 14.20 -14.26
CA ASN A 702 -28.12 13.58 -15.57
C ASN A 702 -26.75 14.00 -16.14
N ASP A 703 -26.05 13.08 -16.80
CA ASP A 703 -24.69 13.28 -17.34
C ASP A 703 -24.71 13.91 -18.75
N ASP A 704 -25.45 15.03 -18.90
CA ASP A 704 -25.69 15.68 -20.20
C ASP A 704 -24.94 17.02 -20.29
N ALA A 705 -24.16 17.22 -21.35
CA ALA A 705 -23.43 18.47 -21.59
C ALA A 705 -24.36 19.60 -22.09
N GLY A 706 -24.71 20.58 -21.24
CA GLY A 706 -25.49 21.75 -21.66
C GLY A 706 -26.00 22.68 -20.54
N PHE A 707 -26.88 23.62 -20.91
CA PHE A 707 -27.55 24.59 -20.01
C PHE A 707 -28.58 23.94 -19.05
N ASP A 708 -28.85 22.63 -19.17
CA ASP A 708 -29.81 21.88 -18.33
C ASP A 708 -29.30 21.57 -16.90
N VAL A 709 -27.98 21.69 -16.67
CA VAL A 709 -27.35 21.44 -15.36
C VAL A 709 -27.90 22.35 -14.25
N TRP A 710 -28.39 23.55 -14.59
CA TRP A 710 -28.99 24.46 -13.62
C TRP A 710 -30.37 23.97 -13.14
N SER A 711 -31.21 23.44 -14.02
CA SER A 711 -32.53 22.88 -13.65
C SER A 711 -32.38 21.70 -12.70
N ASP A 712 -31.42 20.82 -13.01
CA ASP A 712 -31.12 19.58 -12.30
C ASP A 712 -30.58 19.85 -10.89
N THR A 713 -29.68 20.82 -10.74
CA THR A 713 -29.06 21.17 -9.46
C THR A 713 -29.92 22.11 -8.58
N SER A 714 -30.93 22.77 -9.16
CA SER A 714 -31.80 23.72 -8.46
C SER A 714 -33.16 23.15 -8.02
N THR A 715 -33.54 21.96 -8.46
CA THR A 715 -34.86 21.36 -8.18
C THR A 715 -34.76 20.22 -7.17
N LEU A 716 -35.43 20.33 -6.02
CA LEU A 716 -35.54 19.27 -5.02
C LEU A 716 -36.95 18.68 -5.03
N TYR A 717 -37.08 17.46 -5.56
CA TYR A 717 -38.29 16.65 -5.50
C TYR A 717 -38.47 16.16 -4.07
N THR A 718 -39.55 16.58 -3.42
CA THR A 718 -39.68 16.45 -1.97
C THR A 718 -40.98 15.76 -1.59
N VAL A 719 -40.88 14.78 -0.69
CA VAL A 719 -42.02 14.25 0.06
C VAL A 719 -41.81 14.47 1.55
N LEU A 720 -42.89 14.76 2.26
CA LEU A 720 -42.93 14.78 3.71
C LEU A 720 -43.55 13.47 4.19
N ARG A 721 -42.87 12.78 5.11
CA ARG A 721 -43.30 11.49 5.67
C ARG A 721 -43.56 11.61 7.16
N LYS A 722 -44.49 10.79 7.67
CA LYS A 722 -44.69 10.61 9.11
C LYS A 722 -43.64 9.64 9.66
N GLY A 723 -43.00 9.99 10.78
CA GLY A 723 -41.84 9.27 11.33
C GLY A 723 -40.49 9.77 10.78
N HIS A 724 -39.39 9.26 11.31
CA HIS A 724 -38.02 9.59 10.87
C HIS A 724 -37.48 8.62 9.80
N GLU A 725 -38.28 7.67 9.34
CA GLU A 725 -37.88 6.64 8.37
C GLU A 725 -38.51 6.85 6.99
N ARG A 726 -37.80 6.43 5.94
CA ARG A 726 -38.27 6.52 4.54
C ARG A 726 -39.42 5.56 4.22
N THR A 727 -39.64 4.55 5.04
CA THR A 727 -40.79 3.63 4.99
C THR A 727 -42.08 4.27 5.50
N GLY A 728 -41.98 5.44 6.15
CA GLY A 728 -43.12 6.17 6.69
C GLY A 728 -44.10 6.65 5.60
N PRO A 729 -45.40 6.76 5.94
CA PRO A 729 -46.43 7.20 4.99
C PRO A 729 -46.23 8.65 4.60
N ILE A 730 -46.44 8.94 3.31
CA ILE A 730 -46.33 10.29 2.74
C ILE A 730 -47.54 11.13 3.14
N VAL A 731 -47.29 12.31 3.69
CA VAL A 731 -48.33 13.27 4.14
C VAL A 731 -48.35 14.55 3.31
N ALA A 732 -47.27 14.88 2.60
CA ALA A 732 -47.23 15.97 1.63
C ALA A 732 -46.21 15.70 0.52
N THR A 733 -46.42 16.28 -0.65
CA THR A 733 -45.54 16.14 -1.84
C THR A 733 -45.37 17.49 -2.52
N GLY A 734 -44.22 17.76 -3.12
CA GLY A 734 -44.03 18.94 -3.97
C GLY A 734 -42.58 19.22 -4.33
N ILE A 735 -42.29 20.47 -4.66
CA ILE A 735 -40.97 20.88 -5.15
C ILE A 735 -40.46 22.06 -4.32
N ILE A 736 -39.21 21.97 -3.90
CA ILE A 736 -38.44 23.06 -3.30
C ILE A 736 -37.33 23.43 -4.27
N ARG A 737 -37.09 24.72 -4.51
CA ARG A 737 -36.10 25.23 -5.48
C ARG A 737 -35.04 26.09 -4.84
N LEU A 738 -33.84 26.01 -5.41
CA LEU A 738 -32.73 26.92 -5.14
C LEU A 738 -32.84 28.09 -6.11
N HIS A 739 -33.08 29.29 -5.60
CA HIS A 739 -33.17 30.48 -6.43
C HIS A 739 -31.80 31.13 -6.63
N LEU A 740 -31.61 31.83 -7.74
CA LEU A 740 -30.32 32.42 -8.11
C LEU A 740 -29.70 33.32 -7.01
N PRO A 741 -30.44 34.22 -6.32
CA PRO A 741 -29.87 35.00 -5.22
C PRO A 741 -29.40 34.14 -4.04
N ASP A 742 -30.18 33.10 -3.69
CA ASP A 742 -29.86 32.19 -2.60
C ASP A 742 -28.63 31.31 -2.96
N PHE A 743 -28.47 30.94 -4.24
CA PHE A 743 -27.27 30.26 -4.74
C PHE A 743 -26.02 31.15 -4.69
N LEU A 744 -26.10 32.41 -5.15
CA LEU A 744 -24.99 33.35 -5.05
C LEU A 744 -24.59 33.57 -3.59
N GLN A 745 -25.56 33.62 -2.68
CA GLN A 745 -25.30 33.65 -1.25
C GLN A 745 -24.61 32.36 -0.77
N GLN A 746 -25.09 31.18 -1.16
CA GLN A 746 -24.47 29.89 -0.82
C GLN A 746 -22.97 29.85 -1.19
N LEU A 747 -22.59 30.35 -2.38
CA LEU A 747 -21.18 30.43 -2.80
C LEU A 747 -20.28 31.28 -1.86
N THR A 748 -20.87 32.20 -1.09
CA THR A 748 -20.13 32.96 -0.07
C THR A 748 -19.96 32.22 1.25
N THR A 749 -20.74 31.16 1.49
CA THR A 749 -20.76 30.41 2.76
C THR A 749 -19.82 29.21 2.80
N PHE A 750 -19.18 28.87 1.68
CA PHE A 750 -18.21 27.79 1.62
C PHE A 750 -17.03 28.06 2.54
N SER A 751 -16.75 27.09 3.41
CA SER A 751 -15.62 27.11 4.33
C SER A 751 -14.96 25.74 4.35
N VAL A 752 -13.65 25.72 4.17
CA VAL A 752 -12.83 24.50 4.27
C VAL A 752 -12.44 24.30 5.73
N LEU A 753 -12.66 23.10 6.23
CA LEU A 753 -12.39 22.69 7.60
C LEU A 753 -11.06 21.91 7.65
N GLY A 754 -10.44 21.85 8.83
CA GLY A 754 -9.30 20.96 9.09
C GLY A 754 -7.97 21.32 8.42
N THR A 755 -7.85 22.48 7.78
CA THR A 755 -6.56 22.97 7.24
C THR A 755 -6.49 24.49 7.19
N SER A 756 -5.31 25.03 7.49
CA SER A 756 -4.96 26.44 7.30
C SER A 756 -4.13 26.69 6.03
N SER A 757 -3.78 25.64 5.27
CA SER A 757 -2.97 25.77 4.05
C SER A 757 -3.82 26.31 2.89
N PRO A 758 -3.47 27.47 2.29
CA PRO A 758 -4.21 28.03 1.17
C PRO A 758 -4.30 27.09 -0.03
N LEU A 759 -3.24 26.33 -0.30
CA LEU A 759 -3.20 25.34 -1.38
C LEU A 759 -4.19 24.19 -1.14
N LYS A 760 -4.22 23.64 0.09
CA LYS A 760 -5.17 22.58 0.46
C LYS A 760 -6.62 23.10 0.44
N GLN A 761 -6.85 24.36 0.83
CA GLN A 761 -8.18 24.98 0.75
C GLN A 761 -8.65 25.16 -0.70
N ALA A 762 -7.79 25.68 -1.58
CA ALA A 762 -8.11 25.82 -3.00
C ALA A 762 -8.36 24.47 -3.68
N ASP A 763 -7.55 23.45 -3.37
CA ASP A 763 -7.74 22.10 -3.91
C ASP A 763 -9.04 21.45 -3.44
N ALA A 764 -9.38 21.56 -2.14
CA ALA A 764 -10.64 21.08 -1.60
C ALA A 764 -11.86 21.69 -2.31
N MET A 765 -11.83 23.01 -2.50
CA MET A 765 -12.87 23.74 -3.23
C MET A 765 -12.97 23.32 -4.69
N ARG A 766 -11.83 23.19 -5.39
CA ARG A 766 -11.76 22.77 -6.80
C ARG A 766 -12.29 21.35 -6.98
N ARG A 767 -11.95 20.42 -6.10
CA ARG A 767 -12.37 19.01 -6.17
C ARG A 767 -13.86 18.85 -5.91
N PHE A 768 -14.39 19.54 -4.91
CA PHE A 768 -15.83 19.58 -4.66
C PHE A 768 -16.58 20.24 -5.82
N GLY A 769 -16.12 21.40 -6.30
CA GLY A 769 -16.73 22.14 -7.41
C GLY A 769 -16.70 21.38 -8.74
N GLY A 770 -15.59 20.72 -9.05
CA GLY A 770 -15.46 19.89 -10.26
C GLY A 770 -16.40 18.68 -10.27
N MET A 771 -16.67 18.08 -9.10
CA MET A 771 -17.68 17.02 -8.98
C MET A 771 -19.11 17.55 -9.07
N PHE A 772 -19.38 18.76 -8.55
CA PHE A 772 -20.73 19.29 -8.40
C PHE A 772 -21.26 20.08 -9.62
N MET A 773 -20.39 20.74 -10.40
CA MET A 773 -20.83 21.77 -11.37
C MET A 773 -20.14 21.77 -12.74
N GLY A 774 -19.18 20.88 -13.01
CA GLY A 774 -18.47 20.86 -14.30
C GLY A 774 -18.00 22.26 -14.76
N THR A 775 -18.24 22.61 -16.03
CA THR A 775 -17.84 23.88 -16.68
C THR A 775 -18.48 25.15 -16.09
N LEU A 776 -19.56 25.04 -15.31
CA LEU A 776 -20.19 26.20 -14.63
C LEU A 776 -19.27 26.75 -13.52
N TRP A 777 -18.50 25.89 -12.86
CA TRP A 777 -17.55 26.31 -11.82
C TRP A 777 -16.39 27.14 -12.39
N ASP A 778 -15.89 26.80 -13.57
CA ASP A 778 -14.75 27.48 -14.21
C ASP A 778 -15.02 28.94 -14.55
N VAL A 779 -16.29 29.28 -14.82
CA VAL A 779 -16.73 30.66 -15.12
C VAL A 779 -16.80 31.52 -13.86
N PHE A 780 -17.20 30.95 -12.72
CA PHE A 780 -17.44 31.70 -11.48
C PHE A 780 -16.26 31.67 -10.49
N ALA A 781 -15.46 30.59 -10.48
CA ALA A 781 -14.27 30.49 -9.62
C ALA A 781 -13.19 31.51 -10.01
N ARG A 782 -13.06 31.84 -11.30
CA ARG A 782 -12.17 32.91 -11.78
C ARG A 782 -12.49 34.28 -11.17
N ALA A 783 -13.74 34.56 -10.84
CA ALA A 783 -14.14 35.87 -10.31
C ALA A 783 -13.83 36.09 -8.82
N LYS A 784 -13.46 35.03 -8.08
CA LYS A 784 -13.24 35.09 -6.62
C LYS A 784 -11.80 34.77 -6.19
N PHE A 785 -11.01 34.19 -7.08
CA PHE A 785 -9.69 33.64 -6.77
C PHE A 785 -8.56 34.08 -7.73
N ASP A 786 -8.83 35.01 -8.64
CA ASP A 786 -7.80 35.83 -9.31
C ASP A 786 -7.46 37.07 -8.46
#